data_AF-A0A2D5YPF9-F1
#
_entry.id   AF-A0A2D5YPF9-F1
#
_cell.length_a   1.000
_cell.length_b   1.000
_cell.length_c   1.000
_cell.angle_alpha   90.00
_cell.angle_beta   90.00
_cell.angle_gamma   90.00
#
_symmetry.space_group_name_H-M   'P 1'
#
loop_
_entity.id
_entity.type
_entity.pdbx_description
1 polymer ?
#
loop_
_entity_poly.entity_id
_entity_poly.type
_entity_poly.pdbx_seq_one_letter_code
_entity_poly.pdbx_strand_id
1 'polypeptide(L)'
;MKSLREYRILLKKDDGVEISFFKIGHNSLNSHSDNNYNLYDISSSGVGIKCEAPLKTNEVYNISISYKSHRFDTVAKVVHSTYSRSEKDIYIVGLEFQDQDNEHIEKFIKNIISGMSKDRKRSLMYEILKNEGLVLNYGMKDIELSSSILLDLFTMFSKYSNSYGLMYLFLEEVKRKIGAEDFRFYRIDDDSKNISVYDFSTGEISSNYFPIIGVMKEVYEKGITKNSRLSKKLGNDAFYKMFNVVNNIEIDTYLLAPVYDKNGIKLGIIEFSNKENKEVFNEQDIKEVKILSFILGITFSMDFNFENEKYAKKLKAFYNEGTLIGPSEQNRYLNSFISESASHNDPILISGEFGVGKKLIGVIIHEKSKRSNHTIGHINCHNIDDIQSINKVFNSDQYHVGYKEQYSGGTIIIKDINFLGEVEQKELYKQIMDSSDIRFIATSTMSFEVLSHEPWFNKDLLEYFSKKHIRIPSLRERPEDIVPLTHFFAYESCVENNLTIKNISSDVINIFQSYDWPGNVSELKIAIDRLISLQTENNLIKYKRIKTVPIVDRDLGSSLNDSFGLNFEIVINNTDITFEDFEELYFYFYVTDLIDRKGLSFFDVSELIDMPIDNIKEKLFVSAKKVENYFGVSIDSVNEYLEKSA
;
A
#
# COMPACT_ATOMS: atom_id res chain seq x y z
N MET A 1 -4.69 -16.21 3.36
CA MET A 1 -5.81 -16.99 2.77
C MET A 1 -6.92 -16.05 2.27
N LYS A 2 -6.58 -15.17 1.31
CA LYS A 2 -7.52 -14.29 0.58
C LYS A 2 -7.23 -14.33 -0.95
N SER A 3 -6.58 -15.39 -1.43
CA SER A 3 -6.04 -15.51 -2.80
C SER A 3 -6.72 -16.58 -3.65
N LEU A 4 -7.93 -17.01 -3.30
CA LEU A 4 -8.68 -18.03 -4.06
C LEU A 4 -10.08 -17.57 -4.51
N ARG A 5 -10.45 -16.31 -4.28
CA ARG A 5 -11.54 -15.69 -5.04
C ARG A 5 -10.98 -15.26 -6.39
N GLU A 6 -11.31 -16.04 -7.42
CA GLU A 6 -11.59 -15.62 -8.82
C GLU A 6 -11.35 -16.73 -9.88
N TYR A 7 -10.77 -17.88 -9.53
CA TYR A 7 -10.63 -18.98 -10.49
C TYR A 7 -11.86 -19.91 -10.48
N ARG A 8 -12.65 -19.89 -11.56
CA ARG A 8 -13.77 -20.82 -11.80
C ARG A 8 -13.29 -22.05 -12.57
N ILE A 9 -13.56 -23.23 -12.02
CA ILE A 9 -13.23 -24.52 -12.63
C ILE A 9 -14.43 -24.99 -13.44
N LEU A 10 -14.25 -25.10 -14.75
CA LEU A 10 -15.27 -25.60 -15.66
C LEU A 10 -15.45 -27.12 -15.52
N LEU A 11 -16.69 -27.55 -15.32
CA LEU A 11 -17.03 -28.96 -15.12
C LEU A 11 -17.79 -29.52 -16.33
N LYS A 12 -17.50 -30.78 -16.66
CA LYS A 12 -18.22 -31.59 -17.66
C LYS A 12 -18.99 -32.69 -16.94
N LYS A 13 -20.06 -33.18 -17.57
CA LYS A 13 -20.84 -34.32 -17.03
C LYS A 13 -19.96 -35.52 -16.70
N ASP A 14 -18.97 -35.80 -17.54
CA ASP A 14 -18.05 -36.92 -17.37
C ASP A 14 -17.04 -36.74 -16.22
N ASP A 15 -16.96 -35.54 -15.62
CA ASP A 15 -16.14 -35.31 -14.43
C ASP A 15 -16.77 -35.93 -13.16
N GLY A 16 -18.01 -36.44 -13.24
CA GLY A 16 -18.67 -37.19 -12.17
C GLY A 16 -19.00 -36.35 -10.94
N VAL A 17 -19.17 -35.03 -11.13
CA VAL A 17 -19.59 -34.10 -10.09
C VAL A 17 -21.09 -33.85 -10.24
N GLU A 18 -21.83 -34.13 -9.19
CA GLU A 18 -23.28 -33.98 -9.16
C GLU A 18 -23.69 -32.90 -8.16
N ILE A 19 -24.79 -32.22 -8.44
CA ILE A 19 -25.40 -31.23 -7.55
C ILE A 19 -26.85 -31.61 -7.30
N SER A 20 -27.26 -31.53 -6.04
CA SER A 20 -28.65 -31.73 -5.62
C SER A 20 -29.17 -30.53 -4.84
N PHE A 21 -30.43 -30.19 -5.06
CA PHE A 21 -31.12 -29.05 -4.45
C PHE A 21 -32.15 -29.55 -3.45
N PHE A 22 -32.18 -28.97 -2.26
CA PHE A 22 -33.20 -29.19 -1.25
C PHE A 22 -33.87 -27.85 -0.94
N LYS A 23 -35.17 -27.74 -1.23
CA LYS A 23 -35.94 -26.53 -0.95
C LYS A 23 -36.30 -26.48 0.53
N ILE A 24 -35.99 -25.37 1.19
CA ILE A 24 -36.34 -25.14 2.59
C ILE A 24 -37.85 -24.83 2.66
N GLY A 25 -38.65 -25.64 3.36
CA GLY A 25 -39.98 -25.23 3.84
C GLY A 25 -41.24 -26.02 3.43
N HIS A 26 -41.18 -27.22 2.84
CA HIS A 26 -42.35 -28.10 2.79
C HIS A 26 -42.00 -29.56 3.12
N ASN A 27 -42.79 -30.16 4.02
CA ASN A 27 -42.75 -31.58 4.36
C ASN A 27 -42.99 -32.44 3.12
N SER A 28 -41.92 -32.93 2.50
CA SER A 28 -41.92 -34.19 1.77
C SER A 28 -40.49 -34.69 1.58
N LEU A 29 -40.25 -35.93 2.01
CA LEU A 29 -39.14 -36.80 1.64
C LEU A 29 -39.24 -37.19 0.15
N ASN A 30 -39.39 -36.21 -0.74
CA ASN A 30 -39.22 -36.41 -2.17
C ASN A 30 -37.90 -35.76 -2.55
N SER A 31 -36.85 -36.57 -2.56
CA SER A 31 -35.64 -36.26 -3.32
C SER A 31 -36.06 -36.02 -4.77
N HIS A 32 -36.19 -34.75 -5.16
CA HIS A 32 -36.11 -34.40 -6.58
C HIS A 32 -34.65 -34.62 -6.99
N SER A 33 -34.30 -35.88 -7.28
CA SER A 33 -33.21 -36.18 -8.22
C SER A 33 -33.72 -35.83 -9.63
N ASP A 34 -34.10 -34.57 -9.82
CA ASP A 34 -34.42 -34.08 -11.15
C ASP A 34 -33.07 -33.82 -11.81
N ASN A 35 -32.78 -34.58 -12.86
CA ASN A 35 -31.66 -34.45 -13.80
C ASN A 35 -31.60 -33.08 -14.52
N ASN A 36 -32.25 -32.05 -13.98
CA ASN A 36 -32.51 -30.75 -14.58
C ASN A 36 -31.45 -29.70 -14.22
N TYR A 37 -30.53 -29.99 -13.30
CA TYR A 37 -29.47 -29.09 -12.89
C TYR A 37 -28.10 -29.68 -13.20
N ASN A 38 -27.45 -29.15 -14.22
CA ASN A 38 -26.12 -29.57 -14.61
C ASN A 38 -25.09 -28.56 -14.09
N LEU A 39 -24.19 -29.01 -13.23
CA LEU A 39 -23.10 -28.17 -12.74
C LEU A 39 -22.18 -27.78 -13.91
N TYR A 40 -21.96 -26.48 -14.08
CA TYR A 40 -21.20 -25.89 -15.19
C TYR A 40 -19.82 -25.40 -14.73
N ASP A 41 -19.76 -24.77 -13.57
CA ASP A 41 -18.50 -24.37 -12.95
C ASP A 41 -18.56 -24.41 -11.42
N ILE A 42 -17.38 -24.45 -10.79
CA ILE A 42 -17.23 -24.38 -9.33
C ILE A 42 -16.05 -23.48 -8.94
N SER A 43 -16.20 -22.75 -7.84
CA SER A 43 -15.17 -21.92 -7.22
C SER A 43 -15.28 -21.99 -5.70
N SER A 44 -14.35 -21.35 -4.99
CA SER A 44 -14.41 -21.20 -3.53
C SER A 44 -15.61 -20.38 -3.04
N SER A 45 -16.14 -19.48 -3.87
CA SER A 45 -17.24 -18.57 -3.51
C SER A 45 -18.62 -19.02 -4.01
N GLY A 46 -18.69 -20.00 -4.91
CA GLY A 46 -19.97 -20.40 -5.51
C GLY A 46 -19.84 -21.33 -6.71
N VAL A 47 -20.99 -21.62 -7.33
CA VAL A 47 -21.13 -22.51 -8.49
C VAL A 47 -21.99 -21.90 -9.58
N GLY A 48 -21.66 -22.25 -10.83
CA GLY A 48 -22.53 -22.06 -11.98
C GLY A 48 -23.28 -23.34 -12.31
N ILE A 49 -24.58 -23.25 -12.57
CA ILE A 49 -25.40 -24.37 -13.04
C ILE A 49 -26.09 -24.03 -14.37
N LYS A 50 -26.41 -25.05 -15.14
CA LYS A 50 -27.29 -25.01 -16.30
C LYS A 50 -28.61 -25.72 -15.99
N CYS A 51 -29.74 -25.06 -16.24
CA CYS A 51 -31.06 -25.62 -16.00
C CYS A 51 -32.11 -25.19 -17.02
N GLU A 52 -33.14 -26.02 -17.23
CA GLU A 52 -34.19 -25.78 -18.23
C GLU A 52 -35.21 -24.71 -17.80
N ALA A 53 -35.35 -24.52 -16.49
CA ALA A 53 -36.22 -23.50 -15.91
C ALA A 53 -35.38 -22.44 -15.16
N PRO A 54 -35.72 -21.14 -15.27
CA PRO A 54 -34.99 -20.09 -14.57
C PRO A 54 -35.23 -20.17 -13.05
N LEU A 55 -34.15 -20.04 -12.27
CA LEU A 55 -34.25 -19.77 -10.83
C LEU A 55 -34.38 -18.26 -10.59
N LYS A 56 -35.18 -17.84 -9.60
CA LYS A 56 -35.33 -16.43 -9.28
C LYS A 56 -34.13 -15.93 -8.48
N THR A 57 -33.62 -14.76 -8.85
CA THR A 57 -32.59 -14.05 -8.09
C THR A 57 -33.03 -13.80 -6.65
N ASN A 58 -32.08 -13.89 -5.71
CA ASN A 58 -32.26 -13.82 -4.26
C ASN A 58 -32.96 -15.02 -3.59
N GLU A 59 -33.40 -16.04 -4.32
CA GLU A 59 -33.84 -17.30 -3.68
C GLU A 59 -32.63 -18.05 -3.08
N VAL A 60 -32.88 -18.71 -1.95
CA VAL A 60 -31.87 -19.45 -1.19
C VAL A 60 -32.21 -20.92 -1.19
N TYR A 61 -31.20 -21.76 -1.44
CA TYR A 61 -31.33 -23.20 -1.56
C TYR A 61 -30.30 -23.90 -0.69
N ASN A 62 -30.69 -25.02 -0.07
CA ASN A 62 -29.71 -25.97 0.45
C ASN A 62 -29.22 -26.79 -0.74
N ILE A 63 -27.90 -26.80 -0.96
CA ILE A 63 -27.29 -27.55 -2.05
C ILE A 63 -26.29 -28.56 -1.49
N SER A 64 -26.23 -29.70 -2.14
CA SER A 64 -25.22 -30.73 -1.88
C SER A 64 -24.50 -31.05 -3.18
N ILE A 65 -23.18 -30.85 -3.17
CA ILE A 65 -22.30 -31.18 -4.28
C ILE A 65 -21.55 -32.46 -3.93
N SER A 66 -21.61 -33.48 -4.79
CA SER A 66 -20.98 -34.78 -4.55
C SER A 66 -20.00 -35.16 -5.65
N TYR A 67 -18.88 -35.76 -5.24
CA TYR A 67 -17.87 -36.33 -6.11
C TYR A 67 -17.27 -37.58 -5.46
N LYS A 68 -17.53 -38.77 -6.03
CA LYS A 68 -17.14 -40.07 -5.44
C LYS A 68 -17.62 -40.18 -3.99
N SER A 69 -16.71 -40.41 -3.03
CA SER A 69 -17.03 -40.48 -1.59
C SER A 69 -17.00 -39.11 -0.89
N HIS A 70 -16.75 -38.02 -1.62
CA HIS A 70 -16.71 -36.66 -1.07
C HIS A 70 -18.03 -35.95 -1.28
N ARG A 71 -18.42 -35.14 -0.29
CA ARG A 71 -19.65 -34.36 -0.30
C ARG A 71 -19.41 -33.00 0.33
N PHE A 72 -20.00 -31.97 -0.26
CA PHE A 72 -19.99 -30.60 0.22
C PHE A 72 -21.42 -30.08 0.29
N ASP A 73 -21.94 -29.94 1.51
CA ASP A 73 -23.26 -29.41 1.79
C ASP A 73 -23.15 -27.94 2.20
N THR A 74 -23.94 -27.06 1.57
CA THR A 74 -23.95 -25.64 1.94
C THR A 74 -25.29 -24.99 1.60
N VAL A 75 -25.48 -23.77 2.09
CA VAL A 75 -26.58 -22.88 1.70
C VAL A 75 -26.09 -21.95 0.61
N ALA A 76 -26.80 -21.86 -0.51
CA ALA A 76 -26.42 -21.00 -1.62
C ALA A 76 -27.57 -20.09 -2.08
N LYS A 77 -27.22 -18.86 -2.45
CA LYS A 77 -28.16 -17.82 -2.92
C LYS A 77 -28.00 -17.62 -4.42
N VAL A 78 -29.11 -17.53 -5.14
CA VAL A 78 -29.12 -17.20 -6.57
C VAL A 78 -28.73 -15.73 -6.76
N VAL A 79 -27.57 -15.48 -7.38
CA VAL A 79 -27.05 -14.13 -7.64
C VAL A 79 -27.38 -13.63 -9.05
N HIS A 80 -27.40 -14.53 -10.03
CA HIS A 80 -27.82 -14.20 -11.40
C HIS A 80 -28.46 -15.42 -12.08
N SER A 81 -29.36 -15.18 -13.02
CA SER A 81 -30.03 -16.20 -13.82
C SER A 81 -30.20 -15.63 -15.23
N THR A 82 -29.53 -16.22 -16.22
CA THR A 82 -29.42 -15.65 -17.57
C THR A 82 -29.72 -16.72 -18.62
N TYR A 83 -30.54 -16.39 -19.62
CA TYR A 83 -30.80 -17.29 -20.73
C TYR A 83 -29.53 -17.50 -21.58
N SER A 84 -29.18 -18.75 -21.85
CA SER A 84 -28.02 -19.11 -22.65
C SER A 84 -28.24 -18.67 -24.10
N ARG A 85 -27.27 -17.94 -24.68
CA ARG A 85 -27.32 -17.54 -26.10
C ARG A 85 -26.92 -18.66 -27.05
N SER A 86 -26.21 -19.68 -26.56
CA SER A 86 -25.65 -20.78 -27.36
C SER A 86 -26.46 -22.06 -27.29
N GLU A 87 -27.29 -22.25 -26.25
CA GLU A 87 -28.07 -23.45 -26.02
C GLU A 87 -29.53 -23.07 -25.84
N LYS A 88 -30.41 -23.63 -26.69
CA LYS A 88 -31.83 -23.33 -26.68
C LYS A 88 -32.48 -23.93 -25.42
N ASP A 89 -33.30 -23.12 -24.75
CA ASP A 89 -34.09 -23.49 -23.57
C ASP A 89 -33.24 -23.87 -22.34
N ILE A 90 -32.03 -23.32 -22.23
CA ILE A 90 -31.14 -23.48 -21.08
C ILE A 90 -30.83 -22.12 -20.44
N TYR A 91 -30.96 -22.05 -19.12
CA TYR A 91 -30.55 -20.93 -18.28
C TYR A 91 -29.23 -21.25 -17.58
N ILE A 92 -28.34 -20.26 -17.53
CA ILE A 92 -27.11 -20.28 -16.73
C ILE A 92 -27.39 -19.49 -15.45
N VAL A 93 -27.30 -20.18 -14.31
CA VAL A 93 -27.60 -19.62 -13.01
C VAL A 93 -26.34 -19.64 -12.13
N GLY A 94 -26.01 -18.50 -11.54
CA GLY A 94 -24.95 -18.37 -10.55
C GLY A 94 -25.49 -18.47 -9.14
N LEU A 95 -24.87 -19.33 -8.34
CA LEU A 95 -25.18 -19.54 -6.93
C LEU A 95 -23.97 -19.17 -6.08
N GLU A 96 -24.15 -18.27 -5.13
CA GLU A 96 -23.11 -17.86 -4.19
C GLU A 96 -23.32 -18.54 -2.83
N PHE A 97 -22.26 -19.14 -2.29
CA PHE A 97 -22.31 -19.81 -0.98
C PHE A 97 -22.49 -18.78 0.14
N GLN A 98 -23.42 -19.04 1.06
CA GLN A 98 -23.70 -18.16 2.19
C GLN A 98 -22.81 -18.46 3.40
N ASP A 99 -22.35 -19.71 3.55
CA ASP A 99 -21.45 -20.14 4.64
C ASP A 99 -20.06 -20.47 4.07
N GLN A 100 -19.04 -19.72 4.51
CA GLN A 100 -17.69 -19.73 3.92
C GLN A 100 -16.72 -20.67 4.66
N ASP A 101 -17.02 -21.97 4.65
CA ASP A 101 -16.00 -22.98 4.99
C ASP A 101 -15.02 -23.16 3.81
N ASN A 102 -14.15 -22.16 3.64
CA ASN A 102 -13.20 -22.06 2.53
C ASN A 102 -12.23 -23.24 2.50
N GLU A 103 -11.82 -23.77 3.66
CA GLU A 103 -10.88 -24.89 3.72
C GLU A 103 -11.52 -26.19 3.22
N HIS A 104 -12.79 -26.43 3.56
CA HIS A 104 -13.50 -27.62 3.12
C HIS A 104 -13.81 -27.61 1.62
N ILE A 105 -14.25 -26.48 1.06
CA ILE A 105 -14.51 -26.36 -0.39
C ILE A 105 -13.23 -26.45 -1.22
N GLU A 106 -12.13 -25.85 -0.76
CA GLU A 106 -10.83 -25.95 -1.44
C GLU A 106 -10.34 -27.40 -1.51
N LYS A 107 -10.48 -28.13 -0.40
CA LYS A 107 -10.16 -29.57 -0.33
C LYS A 107 -11.07 -30.39 -1.24
N PHE A 108 -12.35 -30.07 -1.31
CA PHE A 108 -13.31 -30.73 -2.19
C PHE A 108 -12.97 -30.54 -3.68
N ILE A 109 -12.71 -29.29 -4.08
CA ILE A 109 -12.25 -28.93 -5.42
C ILE A 109 -10.96 -29.68 -5.79
N LYS A 110 -10.00 -29.72 -4.85
CA LYS A 110 -8.74 -30.45 -5.05
C LYS A 110 -8.95 -31.93 -5.33
N ASN A 111 -9.93 -32.57 -4.68
CA ASN A 111 -10.26 -33.97 -4.90
C ASN A 111 -10.85 -34.19 -6.31
N ILE A 112 -11.72 -33.29 -6.78
CA ILE A 112 -12.27 -33.32 -8.15
C ILE A 112 -11.13 -33.26 -9.17
N ILE A 113 -10.29 -32.23 -9.10
CA ILE A 113 -9.17 -32.04 -10.03
C ILE A 113 -8.25 -33.25 -9.98
N SER A 114 -7.88 -33.71 -8.79
CA SER A 114 -6.94 -34.83 -8.62
C SER A 114 -7.44 -36.10 -9.30
N GLY A 115 -8.75 -36.35 -9.27
CA GLY A 115 -9.38 -37.52 -9.86
C GLY A 115 -9.66 -37.43 -11.37
N MET A 116 -9.43 -36.30 -12.04
CA MET A 116 -9.52 -36.18 -13.49
C MET A 116 -8.36 -36.92 -14.20
N SER A 117 -8.65 -37.46 -15.39
CA SER A 117 -7.64 -38.06 -16.27
C SER A 117 -6.62 -37.01 -16.74
N LYS A 118 -5.44 -37.45 -17.19
CA LYS A 118 -4.40 -36.53 -17.70
C LYS A 118 -4.91 -35.69 -18.87
N ASP A 119 -5.67 -36.29 -19.79
CA ASP A 119 -6.20 -35.57 -20.95
C ASP A 119 -7.34 -34.62 -20.56
N ARG A 120 -8.18 -34.97 -19.59
CA ARG A 120 -9.22 -34.06 -19.08
C ARG A 120 -8.61 -32.85 -18.36
N LYS A 121 -7.55 -33.04 -17.56
CA LYS A 121 -6.77 -31.95 -16.95
C LYS A 121 -6.21 -31.01 -18.01
N ARG A 122 -5.67 -31.54 -19.11
CA ARG A 122 -5.20 -30.76 -20.26
C ARG A 122 -6.32 -29.96 -20.93
N SER A 123 -7.49 -30.56 -21.16
CA SER A 123 -8.64 -29.86 -21.77
C SER A 123 -9.23 -28.79 -20.85
N LEU A 124 -9.36 -29.07 -19.55
CA LEU A 124 -9.81 -28.10 -18.54
C LEU A 124 -8.88 -26.88 -18.52
N MET A 125 -7.58 -27.14 -18.56
CA MET A 125 -6.54 -26.12 -18.60
C MET A 125 -6.65 -25.25 -19.85
N TYR A 126 -6.85 -25.84 -21.03
CA TYR A 126 -7.13 -25.10 -22.27
C TYR A 126 -8.39 -24.21 -22.16
N GLU A 127 -9.46 -24.72 -21.55
CA GLU A 127 -10.73 -23.99 -21.38
C GLU A 127 -10.59 -22.78 -20.43
N ILE A 128 -9.84 -22.93 -19.33
CA ILE A 128 -9.51 -21.82 -18.40
C ILE A 128 -8.70 -20.74 -19.13
N LEU A 129 -7.72 -21.16 -19.92
CA LEU A 129 -6.78 -20.23 -20.54
C LEU A 129 -7.35 -19.52 -21.77
N LYS A 130 -8.32 -20.14 -22.45
CA LYS A 130 -9.12 -19.46 -23.48
C LYS A 130 -10.02 -18.38 -22.87
N ASN A 131 -10.52 -18.58 -21.65
CA ASN A 131 -11.32 -17.58 -20.94
C ASN A 131 -10.46 -16.43 -20.37
N GLU A 132 -9.23 -16.72 -19.92
CA GLU A 132 -8.28 -15.69 -19.44
C GLU A 132 -7.52 -14.97 -20.56
N GLY A 133 -7.38 -15.61 -21.73
CA GLY A 133 -6.64 -15.10 -22.90
C GLY A 133 -7.25 -13.88 -23.63
N LEU A 134 -8.23 -13.19 -23.04
CA LEU A 134 -8.70 -11.89 -23.53
C LEU A 134 -7.77 -10.71 -23.14
N VAL A 135 -6.64 -10.97 -22.48
CA VAL A 135 -5.61 -9.96 -22.18
C VAL A 135 -4.40 -10.14 -23.11
N LEU A 136 -4.55 -9.79 -24.39
CA LEU A 136 -3.44 -9.73 -25.36
C LEU A 136 -3.09 -8.28 -25.69
N ASN A 137 -2.22 -7.66 -24.89
CA ASN A 137 -1.60 -6.36 -25.20
C ASN A 137 -0.07 -6.40 -25.35
N TYR A 138 0.55 -7.59 -25.38
CA TYR A 138 2.01 -7.71 -25.25
C TYR A 138 2.79 -8.00 -26.54
N GLY A 139 2.34 -7.58 -27.72
CA GLY A 139 3.17 -7.61 -28.95
C GLY A 139 3.71 -8.99 -29.39
N MET A 140 3.29 -10.07 -28.73
CA MET A 140 3.66 -11.45 -29.01
C MET A 140 2.62 -12.05 -29.96
N LYS A 141 2.50 -11.51 -31.19
CA LYS A 141 1.58 -12.08 -32.20
C LYS A 141 2.06 -13.44 -32.75
N ASP A 142 3.35 -13.77 -32.58
CA ASP A 142 4.00 -14.91 -33.25
C ASP A 142 4.44 -16.05 -32.30
N ILE A 143 3.98 -16.06 -31.05
CA ILE A 143 4.29 -17.13 -30.10
C ILE A 143 3.00 -17.74 -29.56
N GLU A 144 2.55 -18.83 -30.18
CA GLU A 144 1.56 -19.74 -29.59
C GLU A 144 2.23 -20.53 -28.45
N LEU A 145 2.33 -19.92 -27.26
CA LEU A 145 2.60 -20.69 -26.06
C LEU A 145 1.34 -21.48 -25.70
N SER A 146 1.45 -22.81 -25.60
CA SER A 146 0.41 -23.60 -24.97
C SER A 146 0.37 -23.19 -23.50
N SER A 147 -0.74 -22.60 -23.13
CA SER A 147 -1.05 -22.14 -21.79
C SER A 147 -0.94 -23.24 -20.73
N SER A 148 -1.05 -24.50 -21.14
CA SER A 148 -0.74 -25.69 -20.34
C SER A 148 0.68 -25.73 -19.76
N ILE A 149 1.67 -25.27 -20.54
CA ILE A 149 3.07 -25.25 -20.10
C ILE A 149 3.26 -24.18 -19.02
N LEU A 150 2.61 -23.02 -19.16
CA LEU A 150 2.70 -21.96 -18.16
C LEU A 150 2.06 -22.35 -16.83
N LEU A 151 0.94 -23.07 -16.85
CA LEU A 151 0.26 -23.53 -15.64
C LEU A 151 0.98 -24.67 -14.93
N ASP A 152 1.50 -25.65 -15.69
CA ASP A 152 2.30 -26.75 -15.13
C ASP A 152 3.59 -26.23 -14.47
N LEU A 153 4.23 -25.24 -15.10
CA LEU A 153 5.41 -24.57 -14.56
C LEU A 153 5.08 -23.78 -13.29
N PHE A 154 4.02 -22.97 -13.31
CA PHE A 154 3.56 -22.22 -12.13
C PHE A 154 3.23 -23.13 -10.93
N THR A 155 2.58 -24.26 -11.19
CA THR A 155 2.23 -25.26 -10.18
C THR A 155 3.46 -25.99 -9.63
N MET A 156 4.52 -26.14 -10.45
CA MET A 156 5.81 -26.64 -10.00
C MET A 156 6.53 -25.60 -9.13
N PHE A 157 6.64 -24.34 -9.57
CA PHE A 157 7.35 -23.28 -8.83
C PHE A 157 6.70 -22.93 -7.49
N SER A 158 5.36 -22.89 -7.42
CA SER A 158 4.65 -22.60 -6.16
C SER A 158 4.81 -23.67 -5.07
N LYS A 159 5.26 -24.88 -5.43
CA LYS A 159 5.46 -26.00 -4.48
C LYS A 159 6.86 -26.06 -3.88
N TYR A 160 7.86 -25.47 -4.51
CA TYR A 160 9.23 -25.49 -3.99
C TYR A 160 9.53 -24.17 -3.29
N SER A 161 9.74 -24.24 -1.97
CA SER A 161 10.19 -23.13 -1.13
C SER A 161 11.60 -22.61 -1.46
N ASN A 162 12.20 -23.09 -2.56
CA ASN A 162 13.52 -22.73 -3.08
C ASN A 162 13.40 -22.44 -4.59
N SER A 163 12.76 -21.31 -4.92
CA SER A 163 12.42 -20.89 -6.27
C SER A 163 13.64 -20.82 -7.21
N TYR A 164 14.80 -20.40 -6.71
CA TYR A 164 16.03 -20.22 -7.50
C TYR A 164 16.68 -21.54 -7.95
N GLY A 165 16.73 -22.58 -7.10
CA GLY A 165 17.32 -23.87 -7.49
C GLY A 165 16.53 -24.60 -8.59
N LEU A 166 15.20 -24.48 -8.60
CA LEU A 166 14.38 -24.99 -9.69
C LEU A 166 14.57 -24.14 -10.97
N MET A 167 14.64 -22.81 -10.85
CA MET A 167 14.96 -21.94 -11.98
C MET A 167 16.32 -22.26 -12.59
N TYR A 168 17.33 -22.54 -11.77
CA TYR A 168 18.66 -22.99 -12.24
C TYR A 168 18.55 -24.24 -13.13
N LEU A 169 17.78 -25.25 -12.70
CA LEU A 169 17.55 -26.46 -13.51
C LEU A 169 16.86 -26.18 -14.85
N PHE A 170 15.89 -25.26 -14.87
CA PHE A 170 15.25 -24.83 -16.12
C PHE A 170 16.21 -24.09 -17.06
N LEU A 171 17.03 -23.21 -16.50
CA LEU A 171 18.05 -22.47 -17.23
C LEU A 171 19.09 -23.42 -17.83
N GLU A 172 19.54 -24.41 -17.07
CA GLU A 172 20.42 -25.49 -17.53
C GLU A 172 19.80 -26.32 -18.67
N GLU A 173 18.51 -26.67 -18.56
CA GLU A 173 17.83 -27.45 -19.60
C GLU A 173 17.63 -26.63 -20.89
N VAL A 174 17.27 -25.35 -20.78
CA VAL A 174 17.20 -24.46 -21.95
C VAL A 174 18.59 -24.27 -22.55
N LYS A 175 19.63 -24.03 -21.73
CA LYS A 175 21.03 -23.92 -22.17
C LYS A 175 21.41 -25.14 -23.02
N ARG A 176 21.15 -26.34 -22.51
CA ARG A 176 21.40 -27.60 -23.21
C ARG A 176 20.61 -27.71 -24.51
N LYS A 177 19.32 -27.38 -24.51
CA LYS A 177 18.43 -27.50 -25.66
C LYS A 177 18.80 -26.55 -26.81
N ILE A 178 19.19 -25.31 -26.48
CA ILE A 178 19.60 -24.32 -27.47
C ILE A 178 21.10 -24.44 -27.81
N GLY A 179 21.83 -25.38 -27.21
CA GLY A 179 23.27 -25.58 -27.44
C GLY A 179 24.08 -24.34 -27.07
N ALA A 180 23.84 -23.72 -25.92
CA ALA A 180 24.67 -22.65 -25.36
C ALA A 180 25.70 -23.22 -24.39
N GLU A 181 26.86 -22.57 -24.26
CA GLU A 181 27.90 -22.98 -23.29
C GLU A 181 27.56 -22.50 -21.87
N ASP A 182 27.02 -21.29 -21.74
CA ASP A 182 26.74 -20.66 -20.45
C ASP A 182 25.52 -19.73 -20.50
N PHE A 183 24.95 -19.41 -19.34
CA PHE A 183 23.86 -18.45 -19.17
C PHE A 183 24.11 -17.51 -17.99
N ARG A 184 23.54 -16.30 -18.05
CA ARG A 184 23.63 -15.29 -16.97
C ARG A 184 22.33 -14.53 -16.85
N PHE A 185 21.91 -14.20 -15.63
CA PHE A 185 20.83 -13.25 -15.41
C PHE A 185 21.39 -11.99 -14.76
N TYR A 186 21.25 -10.89 -15.49
CA TYR A 186 21.61 -9.56 -15.07
C TYR A 186 20.40 -8.92 -14.43
N ARG A 187 20.33 -8.95 -13.10
CA ARG A 187 19.31 -8.23 -12.34
C ARG A 187 19.58 -6.74 -12.46
N ILE A 188 18.54 -5.97 -12.76
CA ILE A 188 18.62 -4.50 -12.72
C ILE A 188 18.62 -4.06 -11.27
N ASP A 189 19.57 -3.20 -10.93
CA ASP A 189 19.69 -2.61 -9.60
C ASP A 189 18.67 -1.50 -9.38
N ASP A 190 18.44 -1.11 -8.14
CA ASP A 190 17.36 -0.21 -7.73
C ASP A 190 17.46 1.15 -8.46
N ASP A 191 18.67 1.66 -8.69
CA ASP A 191 18.89 2.93 -9.41
C ASP A 191 18.67 2.85 -10.93
N SER A 192 18.34 1.68 -11.48
CA SER A 192 18.11 1.42 -12.91
C SER A 192 19.27 1.82 -13.84
N LYS A 193 20.46 2.07 -13.28
CA LYS A 193 21.69 2.46 -14.00
C LYS A 193 22.68 1.30 -14.15
N ASN A 194 22.62 0.36 -13.22
CA ASN A 194 23.55 -0.76 -13.12
C ASN A 194 22.80 -2.10 -13.16
N ILE A 195 23.57 -3.14 -13.48
CA ILE A 195 23.16 -4.53 -13.42
C ILE A 195 24.17 -5.34 -12.60
N SER A 196 23.68 -6.34 -11.89
CA SER A 196 24.47 -7.30 -11.11
C SER A 196 24.09 -8.72 -11.55
N VAL A 197 25.06 -9.63 -11.56
CA VAL A 197 24.80 -11.03 -11.91
C VAL A 197 24.10 -11.72 -10.73
N TYR A 198 22.94 -12.32 -10.98
CA TYR A 198 22.25 -13.17 -10.01
C TYR A 198 22.66 -14.63 -10.23
N ASP A 199 23.12 -15.29 -9.18
CA ASP A 199 23.48 -16.69 -9.19
C ASP A 199 22.29 -17.54 -8.74
N PHE A 200 21.64 -18.24 -9.67
CA PHE A 200 20.51 -19.11 -9.34
C PHE A 200 20.89 -20.38 -8.59
N SER A 201 22.19 -20.75 -8.55
CA SER A 201 22.64 -21.92 -7.79
C SER A 201 22.69 -21.63 -6.29
N THR A 202 23.07 -20.41 -5.92
CA THR A 202 23.18 -19.96 -4.51
C THR A 202 22.00 -19.10 -4.08
N GLY A 203 21.28 -18.50 -5.02
CA GLY A 203 20.24 -17.50 -4.76
C GLY A 203 20.81 -16.11 -4.41
N GLU A 204 22.12 -15.91 -4.56
CA GLU A 204 22.82 -14.69 -4.19
C GLU A 204 23.08 -13.76 -5.38
N ILE A 205 23.27 -12.48 -5.09
CA ILE A 205 23.65 -11.46 -6.07
C ILE A 205 25.15 -11.23 -5.96
N SER A 206 25.84 -11.24 -7.10
CA SER A 206 27.24 -10.87 -7.19
C SER A 206 27.47 -9.45 -6.69
N SER A 207 28.52 -9.25 -5.90
CA SER A 207 28.95 -7.92 -5.43
C SER A 207 29.49 -7.01 -6.54
N ASN A 208 29.70 -7.54 -7.74
CA ASN A 208 30.17 -6.78 -8.90
C ASN A 208 29.00 -6.14 -9.64
N TYR A 209 29.05 -4.82 -9.77
CA TYR A 209 28.08 -4.02 -10.51
C TYR A 209 28.65 -3.59 -11.86
N PHE A 210 27.83 -3.69 -12.90
CA PHE A 210 28.18 -3.30 -14.25
C PHE A 210 27.22 -2.23 -14.78
N PRO A 211 27.69 -1.15 -15.42
CA PRO A 211 26.82 -0.14 -15.99
C PRO A 211 26.03 -0.70 -17.19
N ILE A 212 24.79 -0.24 -17.37
CA ILE A 212 23.94 -0.61 -18.51
C ILE A 212 24.39 0.16 -19.77
N ILE A 213 25.33 -0.41 -20.53
CA ILE A 213 25.92 0.18 -21.75
C ILE A 213 25.86 -0.79 -22.93
N GLY A 214 26.22 -0.31 -24.13
CA GLY A 214 26.29 -1.14 -25.33
C GLY A 214 24.98 -1.87 -25.64
N VAL A 215 25.08 -3.14 -26.01
CA VAL A 215 23.92 -3.99 -26.32
C VAL A 215 22.97 -4.18 -25.13
N MET A 216 23.47 -4.17 -23.89
CA MET A 216 22.61 -4.26 -22.70
C MET A 216 21.65 -3.07 -22.61
N LYS A 217 22.14 -1.87 -22.95
CA LYS A 217 21.31 -0.66 -23.02
C LYS A 217 20.22 -0.76 -24.10
N GLU A 218 20.55 -1.31 -25.27
CA GLU A 218 19.55 -1.51 -26.33
C GLU A 218 18.43 -2.47 -25.90
N VAL A 219 18.79 -3.61 -25.30
CA VAL A 219 17.83 -4.60 -24.79
C VAL A 219 16.99 -3.99 -23.67
N TYR A 220 17.63 -3.28 -22.75
CA TYR A 220 16.97 -2.61 -21.64
C TYR A 220 15.99 -1.54 -22.10
N GLU A 221 16.41 -0.54 -22.88
CA GLU A 221 15.56 0.59 -23.25
C GLU A 221 14.45 0.18 -24.23
N LYS A 222 14.80 -0.58 -25.27
CA LYS A 222 13.86 -0.93 -26.35
C LYS A 222 13.02 -2.16 -26.02
N GLY A 223 13.40 -2.96 -25.02
CA GLY A 223 12.66 -4.15 -24.63
C GLY A 223 12.66 -5.26 -25.68
N ILE A 224 13.70 -5.33 -26.50
CA ILE A 224 13.82 -6.27 -27.61
C ILE A 224 14.82 -7.39 -27.30
N THR A 225 14.54 -8.60 -27.78
CA THR A 225 15.51 -9.71 -27.78
C THR A 225 16.57 -9.46 -28.85
N LYS A 226 17.84 -9.66 -28.50
CA LYS A 226 18.99 -9.44 -29.39
C LYS A 226 19.91 -10.65 -29.38
N ASN A 227 20.27 -11.14 -30.56
CA ASN A 227 21.31 -12.13 -30.76
C ASN A 227 22.34 -11.62 -31.76
N SER A 228 23.61 -11.96 -31.54
CA SER A 228 24.65 -11.65 -32.51
C SER A 228 25.90 -12.49 -32.30
N ARG A 229 26.84 -12.29 -33.23
CA ARG A 229 28.21 -12.77 -33.14
C ARG A 229 29.15 -11.58 -33.03
N LEU A 230 29.92 -11.55 -31.94
CA LEU A 230 30.88 -10.49 -31.65
C LEU A 230 31.99 -10.46 -32.72
N SER A 231 32.50 -11.61 -33.17
CA SER A 231 33.59 -11.69 -34.15
C SER A 231 33.26 -11.20 -35.58
N LYS A 232 31.99 -11.08 -35.99
CA LYS A 232 31.62 -10.72 -37.38
C LYS A 232 30.99 -9.34 -37.59
N LYS A 233 30.48 -8.67 -36.54
CA LYS A 233 29.82 -7.36 -36.67
C LYS A 233 29.86 -6.46 -35.42
N LEU A 234 30.33 -6.95 -34.27
CA LEU A 234 30.19 -6.28 -32.97
C LEU A 234 31.40 -6.44 -32.05
N GLY A 235 32.60 -6.70 -32.59
CA GLY A 235 33.84 -6.85 -31.80
C GLY A 235 34.22 -5.61 -30.97
N ASN A 236 33.40 -4.56 -31.03
CA ASN A 236 33.54 -3.32 -30.30
C ASN A 236 32.41 -3.01 -29.29
N ASP A 237 31.50 -3.94 -28.98
CA ASP A 237 30.46 -3.68 -27.97
C ASP A 237 31.06 -3.28 -26.62
N ALA A 238 30.60 -2.15 -26.08
CA ALA A 238 31.19 -1.54 -24.89
C ALA A 238 30.98 -2.39 -23.63
N PHE A 239 29.85 -3.10 -23.53
CA PHE A 239 29.56 -3.96 -22.40
C PHE A 239 30.46 -5.20 -22.43
N TYR A 240 30.48 -5.95 -23.53
CA TYR A 240 31.27 -7.18 -23.60
C TYR A 240 32.79 -6.93 -23.57
N LYS A 241 33.27 -5.79 -24.07
CA LYS A 241 34.68 -5.38 -23.88
C LYS A 241 35.06 -5.25 -22.40
N MET A 242 34.23 -4.55 -21.63
CA MET A 242 34.43 -4.38 -20.20
C MET A 242 34.28 -5.73 -19.48
N PHE A 243 33.18 -6.45 -19.75
CA PHE A 243 32.82 -7.68 -19.06
C PHE A 243 33.86 -8.79 -19.25
N ASN A 244 34.36 -8.98 -20.47
CA ASN A 244 35.37 -9.99 -20.78
C ASN A 244 36.70 -9.69 -20.06
N VAL A 245 37.09 -8.42 -19.95
CA VAL A 245 38.31 -7.99 -19.23
C VAL A 245 38.16 -8.20 -17.72
N VAL A 246 37.02 -7.80 -17.15
CA VAL A 246 36.79 -7.89 -15.69
C VAL A 246 36.69 -9.34 -15.23
N ASN A 247 36.01 -10.19 -15.99
CA ASN A 247 35.71 -11.56 -15.57
C ASN A 247 36.64 -12.62 -16.19
N ASN A 248 37.54 -12.23 -17.10
CA ASN A 248 38.42 -13.14 -17.84
C ASN A 248 37.64 -14.24 -18.59
N ILE A 249 36.56 -13.85 -19.28
CA ILE A 249 35.66 -14.74 -20.04
C ILE A 249 35.71 -14.34 -21.52
N GLU A 250 35.68 -15.31 -22.43
CA GLU A 250 35.57 -15.07 -23.87
C GLU A 250 34.16 -15.41 -24.38
N ILE A 251 33.44 -14.38 -24.84
CA ILE A 251 32.11 -14.52 -25.45
C ILE A 251 32.25 -14.25 -26.95
N ASP A 252 31.87 -15.22 -27.81
CA ASP A 252 31.82 -15.08 -29.28
C ASP A 252 30.39 -14.82 -29.76
N THR A 253 29.40 -15.53 -29.22
CA THR A 253 27.98 -15.38 -29.60
C THR A 253 27.11 -15.20 -28.38
N TYR A 254 26.04 -14.43 -28.51
CA TYR A 254 25.12 -14.16 -27.41
C TYR A 254 23.66 -14.12 -27.89
N LEU A 255 22.75 -14.40 -26.96
CA LEU A 255 21.32 -14.20 -27.07
C LEU A 255 20.82 -13.56 -25.76
N LEU A 256 20.34 -12.33 -25.85
CA LEU A 256 19.86 -11.51 -24.75
C LEU A 256 18.35 -11.34 -24.85
N ALA A 257 17.62 -11.60 -23.77
CA ALA A 257 16.18 -11.32 -23.68
C ALA A 257 15.84 -10.54 -22.41
N PRO A 258 14.95 -9.54 -22.49
CA PRO A 258 14.44 -8.86 -21.31
C PRO A 258 13.51 -9.77 -20.51
N VAL A 259 13.57 -9.62 -19.18
CA VAL A 259 12.73 -10.33 -18.21
C VAL A 259 11.80 -9.32 -17.58
N TYR A 260 10.49 -9.57 -17.67
CA TYR A 260 9.45 -8.69 -17.13
C TYR A 260 8.65 -9.39 -16.06
N ASP A 261 8.24 -8.67 -15.02
CA ASP A 261 7.23 -9.17 -14.10
C ASP A 261 5.85 -9.27 -14.78
N LYS A 262 4.91 -9.87 -14.05
CA LYS A 262 3.49 -9.95 -14.44
C LYS A 262 2.83 -8.57 -14.69
N ASN A 263 3.42 -7.48 -14.22
CA ASN A 263 2.89 -6.12 -14.35
C ASN A 263 3.68 -5.29 -15.41
N GLY A 264 4.60 -5.90 -16.17
CA GLY A 264 5.39 -5.24 -17.22
C GLY A 264 6.61 -4.45 -16.73
N ILE A 265 7.03 -4.61 -15.48
CA ILE A 265 8.28 -4.04 -14.94
C ILE A 265 9.46 -4.89 -15.34
N LYS A 266 10.54 -4.26 -15.82
CA LYS A 266 11.79 -4.95 -16.20
C LYS A 266 12.53 -5.38 -14.92
N LEU A 267 12.67 -6.69 -14.71
CA LEU A 267 13.43 -7.24 -13.59
C LEU A 267 14.90 -7.43 -13.92
N GLY A 268 15.21 -7.69 -15.20
CA GLY A 268 16.57 -7.92 -15.63
C GLY A 268 16.67 -8.32 -17.10
N ILE A 269 17.86 -8.79 -17.46
CA ILE A 269 18.18 -9.32 -18.79
C ILE A 269 18.77 -10.72 -18.61
N ILE A 270 18.23 -11.70 -19.33
CA ILE A 270 18.82 -13.04 -19.39
C ILE A 270 19.70 -13.16 -20.64
N GLU A 271 20.89 -13.73 -20.47
CA GLU A 271 21.88 -14.02 -21.51
C GLU A 271 22.10 -15.52 -21.63
N PHE A 272 22.21 -16.00 -22.86
CA PHE A 272 22.86 -17.25 -23.21
C PHE A 272 24.04 -16.95 -24.14
N SER A 273 25.19 -17.59 -23.89
CA SER A 273 26.44 -17.30 -24.58
C SER A 273 27.08 -18.53 -25.21
N ASN A 274 27.90 -18.29 -26.23
CA ASN A 274 28.71 -19.28 -26.94
C ASN A 274 27.91 -20.49 -27.44
N LYS A 275 27.05 -20.24 -28.43
CA LYS A 275 26.37 -21.28 -29.19
C LYS A 275 27.37 -22.30 -29.73
N GLU A 276 27.01 -23.58 -29.66
CA GLU A 276 27.71 -24.69 -30.30
C GLU A 276 28.03 -24.37 -31.77
N ASN A 277 29.17 -24.88 -32.25
CA ASN A 277 29.70 -24.62 -33.59
C ASN A 277 29.95 -23.13 -33.91
N LYS A 278 29.90 -22.23 -32.89
CA LYS A 278 30.09 -20.79 -33.02
C LYS A 278 29.09 -20.14 -34.00
N GLU A 279 27.88 -20.69 -34.07
CA GLU A 279 26.79 -20.17 -34.88
C GLU A 279 26.01 -19.06 -34.15
N VAL A 280 25.22 -18.28 -34.90
CA VAL A 280 24.26 -17.35 -34.27
C VAL A 280 23.02 -18.15 -33.85
N PHE A 281 22.46 -17.86 -32.67
CA PHE A 281 21.20 -18.44 -32.23
C PHE A 281 20.09 -18.25 -33.28
N ASN A 282 19.35 -19.30 -33.60
CA ASN A 282 18.30 -19.31 -34.61
C ASN A 282 16.95 -18.83 -34.03
N GLU A 283 15.91 -18.74 -34.86
CA GLU A 283 14.59 -18.28 -34.43
C GLU A 283 13.93 -19.19 -33.39
N GLN A 284 14.18 -20.50 -33.43
CA GLN A 284 13.65 -21.43 -32.43
C GLN A 284 14.29 -21.16 -31.06
N ASP A 285 15.61 -20.95 -31.01
CA ASP A 285 16.31 -20.60 -29.76
C ASP A 285 15.76 -19.30 -29.16
N ILE A 286 15.51 -18.29 -30.00
CA ILE A 286 14.91 -17.02 -29.59
C ILE A 286 13.53 -17.25 -28.95
N LYS A 287 12.71 -18.13 -29.51
CA LYS A 287 11.40 -18.46 -28.95
C LYS A 287 11.53 -19.15 -27.59
N GLU A 288 12.42 -20.12 -27.45
CA GLU A 288 12.67 -20.84 -26.19
C GLU A 288 13.14 -19.88 -25.08
N VAL A 289 14.06 -18.96 -25.39
CA VAL A 289 14.57 -17.98 -24.41
C VAL A 289 13.51 -16.94 -24.05
N LYS A 290 12.65 -16.51 -24.99
CA LYS A 290 11.51 -15.62 -24.67
C LYS A 290 10.49 -16.28 -23.75
N ILE A 291 10.23 -17.58 -23.92
CA ILE A 291 9.37 -18.35 -23.01
C ILE A 291 9.98 -18.37 -21.61
N LEU A 292 11.26 -18.71 -21.52
CA LEU A 292 11.99 -18.74 -20.27
C LEU A 292 12.04 -17.37 -19.58
N SER A 293 12.24 -16.28 -20.33
CA SER A 293 12.27 -14.93 -19.77
C SER A 293 10.93 -14.53 -19.17
N PHE A 294 9.81 -14.98 -19.75
CA PHE A 294 8.48 -14.79 -19.18
C PHE A 294 8.28 -15.60 -17.89
N ILE A 295 8.66 -16.88 -17.89
CA ILE A 295 8.56 -17.76 -16.71
C ILE A 295 9.40 -17.21 -15.55
N LEU A 296 10.66 -16.87 -15.83
CA LEU A 296 11.57 -16.28 -14.87
C LEU A 296 10.97 -14.99 -14.28
N GLY A 297 10.39 -14.15 -15.13
CA GLY A 297 9.70 -12.94 -14.75
C GLY A 297 8.58 -13.14 -13.73
N ILE A 298 7.67 -14.09 -13.98
CA ILE A 298 6.58 -14.41 -13.07
C ILE A 298 7.12 -14.91 -11.72
N THR A 299 8.07 -15.84 -11.74
CA THR A 299 8.60 -16.49 -10.53
C THR A 299 9.36 -15.50 -9.65
N PHE A 300 10.28 -14.72 -10.21
CA PHE A 300 11.07 -13.74 -9.45
C PHE A 300 10.22 -12.68 -8.77
N SER A 301 9.13 -12.26 -9.43
CA SER A 301 8.20 -11.28 -8.88
C SER A 301 7.52 -11.72 -7.60
N MET A 302 7.35 -13.04 -7.41
CA MET A 302 6.76 -13.59 -6.19
C MET A 302 7.71 -13.47 -5.01
N ASP A 303 9.00 -13.74 -5.23
CA ASP A 303 10.02 -13.64 -4.19
C ASP A 303 10.15 -12.20 -3.68
N PHE A 304 10.15 -11.20 -4.58
CA PHE A 304 10.18 -9.78 -4.20
C PHE A 304 9.00 -9.34 -3.31
N ASN A 305 7.77 -9.79 -3.63
CA ASN A 305 6.61 -9.48 -2.80
C ASN A 305 6.71 -10.15 -1.41
N PHE A 306 7.23 -11.37 -1.37
CA PHE A 306 7.37 -12.12 -0.12
C PHE A 306 8.43 -11.51 0.82
N GLU A 307 9.55 -11.03 0.28
CA GLU A 307 10.58 -10.36 1.07
C GLU A 307 10.07 -9.05 1.69
N ASN A 308 9.35 -8.23 0.93
CA ASN A 308 8.77 -6.97 1.42
C ASN A 308 7.69 -7.20 2.48
N GLU A 309 6.81 -8.19 2.28
CA GLU A 309 5.82 -8.58 3.29
C GLU A 309 6.50 -9.07 4.58
N LYS A 310 7.55 -9.90 4.47
CA LYS A 310 8.30 -10.40 5.62
C LYS A 310 9.01 -9.27 6.37
N TYR A 311 9.61 -8.34 5.64
CA TYR A 311 10.27 -7.17 6.22
C TYR A 311 9.26 -6.27 6.95
N ALA A 312 8.15 -5.92 6.32
CA ALA A 312 7.13 -5.08 6.93
C ALA A 312 6.46 -5.74 8.16
N LYS A 313 6.23 -7.07 8.13
CA LYS A 313 5.76 -7.81 9.31
C LYS A 313 6.73 -7.75 10.47
N LYS A 314 8.05 -7.81 10.22
CA LYS A 314 9.06 -7.61 11.27
C LYS A 314 8.96 -6.21 11.86
N LEU A 315 8.86 -5.17 11.03
CA LEU A 315 8.69 -3.79 11.50
C LEU A 315 7.41 -3.62 12.34
N LYS A 316 6.31 -4.26 11.95
CA LYS A 316 5.07 -4.25 12.73
C LYS A 316 5.22 -4.97 14.07
N ALA A 317 5.97 -6.07 14.13
CA ALA A 317 6.28 -6.73 15.40
C ALA A 317 7.08 -5.80 16.34
N PHE A 318 8.13 -5.14 15.83
CA PHE A 318 8.88 -4.14 16.59
C PHE A 318 7.98 -3.01 17.12
N TYR A 319 7.08 -2.50 16.29
CA TYR A 319 6.12 -1.47 16.69
C TYR A 319 5.17 -1.95 17.80
N ASN A 320 4.62 -3.16 17.67
CA ASN A 320 3.73 -3.76 18.66
C ASN A 320 4.42 -4.02 20.02
N GLU A 321 5.76 -4.17 20.04
CA GLU A 321 6.57 -4.24 21.26
C GLU A 321 6.85 -2.84 21.87
N GLY A 322 6.20 -1.79 21.35
CA GLY A 322 6.37 -0.41 21.77
C GLY A 322 7.74 0.16 21.39
N THR A 323 8.32 -0.28 20.28
CA THR A 323 9.61 0.22 19.78
C THR A 323 9.39 1.10 18.56
N LEU A 324 10.07 2.26 18.53
CA LEU A 324 9.99 3.17 17.39
C LEU A 324 10.70 2.57 16.17
N ILE A 325 10.10 2.73 14.99
CA ILE A 325 10.62 2.20 13.72
C ILE A 325 11.73 3.11 13.17
N GLY A 326 12.88 2.53 12.84
CA GLY A 326 13.98 3.22 12.18
C GLY A 326 15.38 2.85 12.73
N PRO A 327 16.42 2.74 11.88
CA PRO A 327 17.78 2.39 12.31
C PRO A 327 18.63 3.58 12.78
N SER A 328 18.16 4.82 12.64
CA SER A 328 18.95 6.02 12.95
C SER A 328 19.48 6.02 14.40
N GLU A 329 20.64 6.63 14.61
CA GLU A 329 21.21 6.82 15.97
C GLU A 329 20.25 7.61 16.86
N GLN A 330 19.58 8.60 16.28
CA GLN A 330 18.56 9.43 16.90
C GLN A 330 17.40 8.55 17.40
N ASN A 331 16.91 7.62 16.59
CA ASN A 331 15.84 6.72 16.98
C ASN A 331 16.27 5.74 18.08
N ARG A 332 17.52 5.26 18.04
CA ARG A 332 18.09 4.45 19.13
C ARG A 332 18.18 5.22 20.45
N TYR A 333 18.56 6.50 20.39
CA TYR A 333 18.55 7.37 21.55
C TYR A 333 17.14 7.58 22.11
N LEU A 334 16.14 7.83 21.24
CA LEU A 334 14.73 7.95 21.63
C LEU A 334 14.22 6.68 22.34
N ASN A 335 14.50 5.50 21.79
CA ASN A 335 14.11 4.22 22.41
C ASN A 335 14.78 4.03 23.78
N SER A 336 16.03 4.44 23.93
CA SER A 336 16.75 4.39 25.21
C SER A 336 16.11 5.33 26.24
N PHE A 337 15.79 6.55 25.84
CA PHE A 337 15.09 7.53 26.67
C PHE A 337 13.70 7.02 27.09
N ILE A 338 12.95 6.38 26.20
CA ILE A 338 11.65 5.78 26.50
C ILE A 338 11.80 4.74 27.60
N SER A 339 12.73 3.79 27.46
CA SER A 339 12.95 2.73 28.45
C SER A 339 13.38 3.30 29.81
N GLU A 340 14.28 4.29 29.83
CA GLU A 340 14.71 4.93 31.08
C GLU A 340 13.56 5.70 31.73
N SER A 341 12.79 6.45 30.94
CA SER A 341 11.65 7.24 31.38
C SER A 341 10.50 6.39 31.89
N ALA A 342 10.29 5.20 31.32
CA ALA A 342 9.26 4.26 31.76
C ALA A 342 9.53 3.71 33.18
N SER A 343 10.79 3.60 33.59
CA SER A 343 11.17 3.08 34.91
C SER A 343 10.96 4.07 36.07
N HIS A 344 10.71 5.35 35.76
CA HIS A 344 10.52 6.43 36.72
C HIS A 344 9.14 7.08 36.58
N ASN A 345 8.69 7.79 37.61
CA ASN A 345 7.41 8.53 37.61
C ASN A 345 7.59 10.04 37.39
N ASP A 346 8.79 10.49 37.01
CA ASP A 346 9.05 11.91 36.79
C ASP A 346 8.14 12.47 35.69
N PRO A 347 7.74 13.76 35.82
CA PRO A 347 7.09 14.48 34.74
C PRO A 347 8.05 14.65 33.56
N ILE A 348 7.51 14.60 32.34
CA ILE A 348 8.31 14.61 31.12
C ILE A 348 7.82 15.70 30.17
N LEU A 349 8.75 16.47 29.59
CA LEU A 349 8.50 17.32 28.44
C LEU A 349 9.03 16.69 27.14
N ILE A 350 8.14 16.48 26.18
CA ILE A 350 8.48 15.99 24.84
C ILE A 350 8.32 17.13 23.84
N SER A 351 9.43 17.66 23.35
CA SER A 351 9.45 18.75 22.36
C SER A 351 9.75 18.23 20.95
N GLY A 352 9.38 18.99 19.93
CA GLY A 352 9.69 18.69 18.54
C GLY A 352 8.65 19.24 17.58
N GLU A 353 8.93 19.21 16.29
CA GLU A 353 8.06 19.79 15.26
C GLU A 353 6.69 19.10 15.17
N PHE A 354 5.78 19.69 14.39
CA PHE A 354 4.51 19.04 14.07
C PHE A 354 4.74 17.71 13.34
N GLY A 355 3.95 16.69 13.68
CA GLY A 355 3.99 15.39 12.99
C GLY A 355 5.16 14.45 13.30
N VAL A 356 6.04 14.76 14.27
CA VAL A 356 7.18 13.89 14.64
C VAL A 356 6.82 12.69 15.54
N GLY A 357 5.58 12.61 16.03
CA GLY A 357 5.13 11.51 16.90
C GLY A 357 5.19 11.77 18.42
N LYS A 358 5.16 13.03 18.88
CA LYS A 358 5.24 13.38 20.32
C LYS A 358 4.23 12.63 21.20
N LYS A 359 2.96 12.57 20.78
CA LYS A 359 1.90 11.84 21.51
C LYS A 359 2.20 10.35 21.61
N LEU A 360 2.67 9.74 20.52
CA LEU A 360 3.01 8.31 20.47
C LEU A 360 4.08 7.97 21.50
N ILE A 361 5.15 8.78 21.60
CA ILE A 361 6.20 8.56 22.61
C ILE A 361 5.63 8.61 24.02
N GLY A 362 4.76 9.57 24.33
CA GLY A 362 4.10 9.63 25.64
C GLY A 362 3.28 8.38 25.97
N VAL A 363 2.55 7.85 24.97
CA VAL A 363 1.77 6.61 25.12
C VAL A 363 2.69 5.42 25.36
N ILE A 364 3.76 5.25 24.57
CA ILE A 364 4.71 4.15 24.74
C ILE A 364 5.39 4.20 26.12
N ILE A 365 5.75 5.40 26.62
CA ILE A 365 6.31 5.55 27.96
C ILE A 365 5.34 5.05 29.02
N HIS A 366 4.05 5.37 28.89
CA HIS A 366 3.02 4.87 29.80
C HIS A 366 2.89 3.34 29.72
N GLU A 367 2.77 2.78 28.51
CA GLU A 367 2.64 1.34 28.26
C GLU A 367 3.83 0.52 28.80
N LYS A 368 5.03 1.09 28.78
CA LYS A 368 6.25 0.45 29.33
C LYS A 368 6.48 0.71 30.82
N SER A 369 5.67 1.57 31.44
CA SER A 369 5.87 1.96 32.84
C SER A 369 5.18 1.01 33.83
N LYS A 370 5.48 1.19 35.13
CA LYS A 370 4.73 0.51 36.21
C LYS A 370 3.23 0.85 36.23
N ARG A 371 2.82 1.90 35.51
CA ARG A 371 1.43 2.37 35.41
C ARG A 371 0.71 1.84 34.17
N SER A 372 1.29 0.90 33.41
CA SER A 372 0.72 0.36 32.17
C SER A 372 -0.67 -0.24 32.32
N ASN A 373 -1.02 -0.73 33.51
CA ASN A 373 -2.33 -1.30 33.83
C ASN A 373 -3.34 -0.25 34.33
N HIS A 374 -2.94 1.02 34.44
CA HIS A 374 -3.80 2.14 34.84
C HIS A 374 -4.27 2.93 33.62
N THR A 375 -5.22 3.83 33.82
CA THR A 375 -5.81 4.63 32.74
C THR A 375 -4.83 5.68 32.21
N ILE A 376 -4.95 5.97 30.91
CA ILE A 376 -4.23 7.05 30.25
C ILE A 376 -5.22 8.11 29.77
N GLY A 377 -4.98 9.36 30.14
CA GLY A 377 -5.78 10.53 29.79
C GLY A 377 -5.07 11.44 28.81
N HIS A 378 -5.85 12.24 28.07
CA HIS A 378 -5.32 13.20 27.11
C HIS A 378 -5.97 14.57 27.30
N ILE A 379 -5.14 15.61 27.34
CA ILE A 379 -5.58 17.01 27.31
C ILE A 379 -5.01 17.63 26.03
N ASN A 380 -5.85 18.28 25.23
CA ASN A 380 -5.41 19.04 24.06
C ASN A 380 -5.48 20.53 24.34
N CYS A 381 -4.34 21.21 24.47
CA CYS A 381 -4.30 22.63 24.82
C CYS A 381 -4.92 23.55 23.76
N HIS A 382 -5.05 23.08 22.52
CA HIS A 382 -5.76 23.79 21.45
C HIS A 382 -7.27 23.92 21.72
N ASN A 383 -7.83 23.10 22.61
CA ASN A 383 -9.26 23.09 22.93
C ASN A 383 -9.56 23.77 24.29
N ILE A 384 -8.58 24.47 24.87
CA ILE A 384 -8.71 25.14 26.16
C ILE A 384 -8.86 26.63 25.90
N ASP A 385 -10.08 27.12 26.04
CA ASP A 385 -10.41 28.53 25.78
C ASP A 385 -10.16 29.42 27.02
N ASP A 386 -10.28 28.86 28.23
CA ASP A 386 -10.16 29.60 29.49
C ASP A 386 -9.82 28.72 30.72
N ILE A 387 -9.63 29.40 31.86
CA ILE A 387 -9.40 28.81 33.19
C ILE A 387 -10.57 27.90 33.63
N GLN A 388 -11.81 28.22 33.24
CA GLN A 388 -13.00 27.45 33.63
C GLN A 388 -12.99 26.07 32.96
N SER A 389 -12.56 26.02 31.71
CA SER A 389 -12.39 24.79 30.93
C SER A 389 -11.39 23.85 31.61
N ILE A 390 -10.25 24.38 32.07
CA ILE A 390 -9.26 23.61 32.84
C ILE A 390 -9.89 23.07 34.13
N ASN A 391 -10.57 23.93 34.89
CA ASN A 391 -11.18 23.53 36.16
C ASN A 391 -12.22 22.42 36.00
N LYS A 392 -13.06 22.51 34.97
CA LYS A 392 -14.08 21.52 34.66
C LYS A 392 -13.47 20.19 34.23
N VAL A 393 -12.38 20.20 33.47
CA VAL A 393 -11.68 18.98 33.04
C VAL A 393 -11.06 18.26 34.24
N PHE A 394 -10.43 18.99 35.16
CA PHE A 394 -9.70 18.37 36.27
C PHE A 394 -10.59 17.94 37.44
N ASN A 395 -11.64 18.71 37.76
CA ASN A 395 -12.41 18.52 38.98
C ASN A 395 -13.79 17.93 38.69
N SER A 396 -14.21 16.99 39.53
CA SER A 396 -15.55 16.39 39.44
C SER A 396 -16.63 17.37 39.90
N ASP A 397 -17.79 17.29 39.25
CA ASP A 397 -19.02 17.93 39.67
C ASP A 397 -20.16 16.89 39.78
N GLN A 398 -21.40 17.34 40.00
CA GLN A 398 -22.55 16.43 40.18
C GLN A 398 -22.91 15.65 38.90
N TYR A 399 -22.43 16.06 37.73
CA TYR A 399 -22.77 15.52 36.42
C TYR A 399 -21.57 14.95 35.65
N HIS A 400 -20.34 15.24 36.09
CA HIS A 400 -19.09 14.90 35.42
C HIS A 400 -18.03 14.44 36.42
N VAL A 401 -17.39 13.29 36.15
CA VAL A 401 -16.20 12.85 36.88
C VAL A 401 -14.97 13.48 36.23
N GLY A 402 -14.26 14.30 36.99
CA GLY A 402 -13.07 15.01 36.54
C GLY A 402 -11.83 14.11 36.46
N TYR A 403 -10.80 14.62 35.79
CA TYR A 403 -9.60 13.86 35.46
C TYR A 403 -8.79 13.41 36.68
N LYS A 404 -8.89 14.14 37.80
CA LYS A 404 -8.26 13.75 39.08
C LYS A 404 -8.75 12.38 39.56
N GLU A 405 -10.05 12.14 39.47
CA GLU A 405 -10.65 10.87 39.88
C GLU A 405 -10.52 9.81 38.79
N GLN A 406 -10.76 10.19 37.53
CA GLN A 406 -10.73 9.27 36.39
C GLN A 406 -9.35 8.66 36.11
N TYR A 407 -8.28 9.44 36.32
CA TYR A 407 -6.90 9.05 35.98
C TYR A 407 -6.00 8.91 37.21
N SER A 408 -6.58 8.74 38.39
CA SER A 408 -5.85 8.45 39.62
C SER A 408 -4.98 7.20 39.48
N GLY A 409 -3.71 7.27 39.92
CA GLY A 409 -2.67 6.25 39.67
C GLY A 409 -2.21 6.12 38.21
N GLY A 410 -2.85 6.82 37.26
CA GLY A 410 -2.65 6.74 35.83
C GLY A 410 -1.65 7.75 35.26
N THR A 411 -1.80 8.10 33.99
CA THR A 411 -0.96 9.09 33.30
C THR A 411 -1.80 10.03 32.45
N ILE A 412 -1.55 11.33 32.50
CA ILE A 412 -2.18 12.32 31.63
C ILE A 412 -1.13 12.88 30.67
N ILE A 413 -1.43 12.82 29.37
CA ILE A 413 -0.63 13.45 28.30
C ILE A 413 -1.25 14.80 27.94
N ILE A 414 -0.50 15.88 28.15
CA ILE A 414 -0.87 17.25 27.84
C ILE A 414 -0.25 17.62 26.48
N LYS A 415 -1.08 17.75 25.46
CA LYS A 415 -0.64 18.05 24.09
C LYS A 415 -0.51 19.54 23.87
N ASP A 416 0.67 19.94 23.42
CA ASP A 416 1.05 21.28 22.95
C ASP A 416 0.86 22.36 24.03
N ILE A 417 1.51 22.17 25.17
CA ILE A 417 1.42 23.04 26.36
C ILE A 417 1.75 24.52 26.09
N ASN A 418 2.52 24.78 25.04
CA ASN A 418 2.89 26.12 24.58
C ASN A 418 1.76 26.89 23.88
N PHE A 419 0.58 26.30 23.71
CA PHE A 419 -0.61 26.99 23.18
C PHE A 419 -1.45 27.65 24.27
N LEU A 420 -1.21 27.35 25.54
CA LEU A 420 -1.91 27.99 26.65
C LEU A 420 -1.40 29.41 26.87
N GLY A 421 -2.30 30.35 27.18
CA GLY A 421 -1.93 31.66 27.68
C GLY A 421 -1.32 31.58 29.09
N GLU A 422 -0.66 32.66 29.53
CA GLU A 422 0.04 32.69 30.82
C GLU A 422 -0.89 32.38 32.00
N VAL A 423 -2.14 32.82 31.93
CA VAL A 423 -3.14 32.64 33.00
C VAL A 423 -3.61 31.19 33.06
N GLU A 424 -3.87 30.59 31.91
CA GLU A 424 -4.23 29.18 31.76
C GLU A 424 -3.09 28.26 32.22
N GLN A 425 -1.84 28.62 31.92
CA GLN A 425 -0.66 27.90 32.40
C GLN A 425 -0.56 27.91 33.93
N LYS A 426 -0.82 29.06 34.57
CA LYS A 426 -0.85 29.17 36.05
C LYS A 426 -1.92 28.28 36.66
N GLU A 427 -3.12 28.25 36.06
CA GLU A 427 -4.19 27.38 36.53
C GLU A 427 -3.86 25.90 36.32
N LEU A 428 -3.36 25.54 35.14
CA LEU A 428 -2.94 24.17 34.85
C LEU A 428 -1.89 23.68 35.85
N TYR A 429 -0.89 24.51 36.15
CA TYR A 429 0.14 24.20 37.15
C TYR A 429 -0.49 23.90 38.52
N LYS A 430 -1.42 24.74 38.98
CA LYS A 430 -2.13 24.51 40.24
C LYS A 430 -2.87 23.16 40.23
N GLN A 431 -3.59 22.84 39.16
CA GLN A 431 -4.29 21.56 39.05
C GLN A 431 -3.34 20.35 39.05
N ILE A 432 -2.17 20.48 38.41
CA ILE A 432 -1.12 19.45 38.41
C ILE A 432 -0.59 19.23 39.83
N MET A 433 -0.28 20.30 40.56
CA MET A 433 0.26 20.22 41.93
C MET A 433 -0.74 19.60 42.92
N ASP A 434 -2.04 19.82 42.70
CA ASP A 434 -3.11 19.19 43.47
C ASP A 434 -3.36 17.71 43.10
N SER A 435 -2.66 17.17 42.09
CA SER A 435 -2.89 15.84 41.51
C SER A 435 -1.70 14.89 41.70
N SER A 436 -1.20 14.77 42.94
CA SER A 436 0.05 14.06 43.26
C SER A 436 0.13 12.58 42.84
N ASP A 437 -1.00 11.90 42.67
CA ASP A 437 -1.03 10.48 42.24
C ASP A 437 -1.03 10.32 40.71
N ILE A 438 -1.10 11.40 39.94
CA ILE A 438 -1.14 11.38 38.48
C ILE A 438 0.23 11.72 37.91
N ARG A 439 0.69 10.92 36.94
CA ARG A 439 1.90 11.22 36.18
C ARG A 439 1.52 12.12 35.01
N PHE A 440 2.29 13.19 34.80
CA PHE A 440 2.06 14.11 33.69
C PHE A 440 3.17 14.04 32.64
N ILE A 441 2.80 13.96 31.38
CA ILE A 441 3.70 14.05 30.23
C ILE A 441 3.20 15.18 29.34
N ALA A 442 3.97 16.25 29.19
CA ALA A 442 3.65 17.37 28.32
C ALA A 442 4.32 17.24 26.96
N THR A 443 3.69 17.74 25.91
CA THR A 443 4.29 17.93 24.59
C THR A 443 4.37 19.40 24.23
N SER A 444 5.35 19.77 23.41
CA SER A 444 5.47 21.13 22.88
C SER A 444 6.00 21.15 21.45
N THR A 445 5.60 22.14 20.66
CA THR A 445 6.22 22.46 19.36
C THR A 445 7.49 23.29 19.51
N MET A 446 7.71 23.92 20.67
CA MET A 446 8.91 24.69 21.00
C MET A 446 9.86 23.82 21.85
N SER A 447 11.16 24.08 21.75
CA SER A 447 12.15 23.37 22.56
C SER A 447 12.14 23.90 24.00
N PHE A 448 12.67 23.11 24.93
CA PHE A 448 12.81 23.54 26.32
C PHE A 448 13.62 24.84 26.44
N GLU A 449 14.69 24.97 25.63
CA GLU A 449 15.53 26.16 25.61
C GLU A 449 14.73 27.38 25.16
N VAL A 450 13.90 27.26 24.12
CA VAL A 450 13.03 28.37 23.67
C VAL A 450 12.06 28.75 24.79
N LEU A 451 11.31 27.80 25.33
CA LEU A 451 10.33 28.05 26.39
C LEU A 451 10.95 28.71 27.64
N SER A 452 12.21 28.38 27.94
CA SER A 452 12.91 28.97 29.10
C SER A 452 13.26 30.46 28.94
N HIS A 453 13.35 30.96 27.71
CA HIS A 453 13.65 32.36 27.42
C HIS A 453 12.39 33.21 27.14
N GLU A 454 11.27 32.56 26.85
CA GLU A 454 10.01 33.24 26.55
C GLU A 454 9.38 33.85 27.81
N PRO A 455 9.10 35.17 27.84
CA PRO A 455 8.60 35.84 29.04
C PRO A 455 7.15 35.47 29.39
N TRP A 456 6.38 35.00 28.41
CA TRP A 456 4.97 34.62 28.58
C TRP A 456 4.79 33.19 29.11
N PHE A 457 5.83 32.35 29.07
CA PHE A 457 5.73 30.99 29.57
C PHE A 457 5.98 30.93 31.08
N ASN A 458 5.11 30.25 31.79
CA ASN A 458 5.15 30.15 33.24
C ASN A 458 6.37 29.34 33.69
N LYS A 459 7.23 29.98 34.48
CA LYS A 459 8.50 29.39 34.94
C LYS A 459 8.30 28.21 35.89
N ASP A 460 7.30 28.27 36.78
CA ASP A 460 7.03 27.19 37.73
C ASP A 460 6.57 25.92 37.00
N LEU A 461 5.71 26.07 35.99
CA LEU A 461 5.26 25.00 35.11
C LEU A 461 6.42 24.40 34.31
N LEU A 462 7.32 25.24 33.77
CA LEU A 462 8.50 24.76 33.05
C LEU A 462 9.47 24.02 33.97
N GLU A 463 9.70 24.53 35.17
CA GLU A 463 10.56 23.92 36.17
C GLU A 463 10.02 22.55 36.61
N TYR A 464 8.70 22.42 36.77
CA TYR A 464 8.05 21.14 37.04
C TYR A 464 8.41 20.07 36.00
N PHE A 465 8.38 20.42 34.70
CA PHE A 465 8.73 19.51 33.61
C PHE A 465 10.24 19.44 33.28
N SER A 466 11.08 20.26 33.92
CA SER A 466 12.53 20.33 33.62
C SER A 466 13.29 19.05 33.97
N LYS A 467 12.75 18.24 34.91
CA LYS A 467 13.39 17.03 35.44
C LYS A 467 13.76 16.02 34.37
N LYS A 468 12.89 15.81 33.37
CA LYS A 468 13.15 14.98 32.20
C LYS A 468 12.55 15.64 30.97
N HIS A 469 13.38 15.91 29.97
CA HIS A 469 12.91 16.43 28.69
C HIS A 469 13.64 15.75 27.52
N ILE A 470 12.97 15.68 26.38
CA ILE A 470 13.58 15.22 25.13
C ILE A 470 13.06 16.02 23.94
N ARG A 471 13.95 16.35 23.02
CA ARG A 471 13.59 16.85 21.68
C ARG A 471 13.54 15.67 20.73
N ILE A 472 12.41 15.49 20.05
CA ILE A 472 12.28 14.56 18.93
C ILE A 472 12.81 15.25 17.67
N PRO A 473 13.84 14.69 17.00
CA PRO A 473 14.34 15.23 15.75
C PRO A 473 13.29 15.13 14.63
N SER A 474 13.32 16.12 13.75
CA SER A 474 12.53 16.13 12.52
C SER A 474 12.93 14.97 11.61
N LEU A 475 12.08 14.57 10.66
CA LEU A 475 12.33 13.42 9.80
C LEU A 475 13.55 13.64 8.88
N ARG A 476 13.78 14.88 8.44
CA ARG A 476 15.00 15.30 7.72
C ARG A 476 16.30 15.17 8.51
N GLU A 477 16.23 15.16 9.85
CA GLU A 477 17.39 14.91 10.72
C GLU A 477 17.70 13.42 10.92
N ARG A 478 16.86 12.52 10.37
CA ARG A 478 16.97 11.04 10.46
C ARG A 478 16.52 10.36 9.15
N PRO A 479 17.18 10.67 8.00
CA PRO A 479 16.77 10.16 6.69
C PRO A 479 16.82 8.63 6.58
N GLU A 480 17.63 7.95 7.41
CA GLU A 480 17.74 6.49 7.45
C GLU A 480 16.43 5.82 7.91
N ASP A 481 15.58 6.56 8.63
CA ASP A 481 14.29 6.06 9.11
C ASP A 481 13.19 6.08 8.04
N ILE A 482 13.37 6.87 6.97
CA ILE A 482 12.36 7.08 5.92
C ILE A 482 11.99 5.76 5.23
N VAL A 483 12.97 4.96 4.83
CA VAL A 483 12.72 3.69 4.10
C VAL A 483 11.95 2.68 4.97
N PRO A 484 12.40 2.33 6.20
CA PRO A 484 11.63 1.50 7.11
C PRO A 484 10.22 2.01 7.37
N LEU A 485 10.07 3.32 7.66
CA LEU A 485 8.75 3.93 7.89
C LEU A 485 7.86 3.80 6.65
N THR A 486 8.43 3.95 5.46
CA THR A 486 7.70 3.82 4.20
C THR A 486 7.12 2.41 4.04
N HIS A 487 7.95 1.39 4.22
CA HIS A 487 7.50 -0.01 4.14
C HIS A 487 6.47 -0.35 5.23
N PHE A 488 6.64 0.17 6.44
CA PHE A 488 5.70 -0.03 7.53
C PHE A 488 4.33 0.57 7.21
N PHE A 489 4.26 1.87 6.87
CA PHE A 489 2.98 2.51 6.56
C PHE A 489 2.35 1.94 5.30
N ALA A 490 3.14 1.56 4.29
CA ALA A 490 2.60 0.91 3.10
C ALA A 490 1.92 -0.42 3.43
N TYR A 491 2.54 -1.21 4.31
CA TYR A 491 1.95 -2.44 4.81
C TYR A 491 0.69 -2.19 5.62
N GLU A 492 0.70 -1.24 6.56
CA GLU A 492 -0.49 -0.90 7.36
C GLU A 492 -1.65 -0.47 6.47
N SER A 493 -1.39 0.45 5.55
CA SER A 493 -2.36 0.95 4.59
C SER A 493 -2.94 -0.17 3.72
N CYS A 494 -2.11 -1.08 3.21
CA CYS A 494 -2.60 -2.23 2.45
C CYS A 494 -3.48 -3.16 3.29
N VAL A 495 -3.09 -3.42 4.55
CA VAL A 495 -3.87 -4.28 5.46
C VAL A 495 -5.21 -3.64 5.81
N GLU A 496 -5.23 -2.35 6.16
CA GLU A 496 -6.45 -1.59 6.48
C GLU A 496 -7.42 -1.55 5.30
N ASN A 497 -6.90 -1.38 4.08
CA ASN A 497 -7.70 -1.30 2.86
C ASN A 497 -7.99 -2.68 2.22
N ASN A 498 -7.63 -3.79 2.88
CA ASN A 498 -7.79 -5.16 2.34
C ASN A 498 -7.13 -5.37 0.97
N LEU A 499 -6.03 -4.66 0.69
CA LEU A 499 -5.27 -4.75 -0.55
C LEU A 499 -4.16 -5.83 -0.45
N THR A 500 -3.71 -6.32 -1.59
CA THR A 500 -2.44 -7.06 -1.66
C THR A 500 -1.30 -6.13 -1.24
N ILE A 501 -0.33 -6.66 -0.49
CA ILE A 501 0.84 -5.88 -0.08
C ILE A 501 1.59 -5.46 -1.34
N LYS A 502 1.84 -4.16 -1.44
CA LYS A 502 2.46 -3.55 -2.61
C LYS A 502 3.95 -3.35 -2.38
N ASN A 503 4.73 -3.60 -3.43
CA ASN A 503 6.12 -3.19 -3.49
C ASN A 503 6.21 -1.69 -3.72
N ILE A 504 7.31 -1.10 -3.30
CA ILE A 504 7.61 0.31 -3.50
C ILE A 504 8.74 0.39 -4.50
N SER A 505 8.55 1.16 -5.58
CA SER A 505 9.62 1.38 -6.55
C SER A 505 10.76 2.20 -5.94
N SER A 506 11.98 1.94 -6.40
CA SER A 506 13.17 2.71 -6.05
C SER A 506 13.01 4.20 -6.36
N ASP A 507 12.32 4.56 -7.45
CA ASP A 507 11.99 5.95 -7.77
C ASP A 507 11.24 6.65 -6.64
N VAL A 508 10.26 5.97 -6.03
CA VAL A 508 9.50 6.52 -4.88
C VAL A 508 10.40 6.67 -3.66
N ILE A 509 11.22 5.66 -3.38
CA ILE A 509 12.17 5.70 -2.25
C ILE A 509 13.15 6.86 -2.40
N ASN A 510 13.74 7.03 -3.59
CA ASN A 510 14.68 8.11 -3.88
C ASN A 510 14.03 9.50 -3.73
N ILE A 511 12.78 9.65 -4.18
CA ILE A 511 12.02 10.90 -3.98
C ILE A 511 11.75 11.13 -2.49
N PHE A 512 11.36 10.09 -1.77
CA PHE A 512 11.03 10.20 -0.35
C PHE A 512 12.25 10.54 0.49
N GLN A 513 13.42 9.99 0.16
CA GLN A 513 14.67 10.30 0.87
C GLN A 513 15.23 11.69 0.54
N SER A 514 14.88 12.27 -0.61
CA SER A 514 15.33 13.61 -1.01
C SER A 514 14.40 14.74 -0.57
N TYR A 515 13.26 14.41 0.03
CA TYR A 515 12.26 15.36 0.49
C TYR A 515 12.43 15.71 1.97
N ASP A 516 12.20 16.98 2.34
CA ASP A 516 12.46 17.49 3.70
C ASP A 516 11.39 17.09 4.74
N TRP A 517 10.22 16.65 4.30
CA TRP A 517 9.08 16.26 5.15
C TRP A 517 8.75 17.30 6.24
N PRO A 518 8.29 18.52 5.89
CA PRO A 518 7.94 19.56 6.87
C PRO A 518 6.83 19.14 7.86
N GLY A 519 5.92 18.26 7.45
CA GLY A 519 4.92 17.61 8.32
C GLY A 519 5.39 16.27 8.89
N ASN A 520 6.68 15.95 8.75
CA ASN A 520 7.37 14.82 9.35
C ASN A 520 6.69 13.47 9.08
N VAL A 521 6.60 12.60 10.10
CA VAL A 521 6.06 11.24 9.98
C VAL A 521 4.57 11.25 9.63
N SER A 522 3.82 12.26 10.09
CA SER A 522 2.40 12.42 9.75
C SER A 522 2.20 12.69 8.26
N GLU A 523 3.01 13.55 7.67
CA GLU A 523 2.98 13.81 6.23
C GLU A 523 3.41 12.58 5.41
N LEU A 524 4.48 11.90 5.84
CA LEU A 524 4.92 10.65 5.22
C LEU A 524 3.81 9.60 5.16
N LYS A 525 3.10 9.39 6.28
CA LYS A 525 1.98 8.46 6.33
C LYS A 525 0.89 8.85 5.32
N ILE A 526 0.46 10.10 5.33
CA ILE A 526 -0.59 10.61 4.42
C ILE A 526 -0.17 10.45 2.95
N ALA A 527 1.09 10.74 2.62
CA ALA A 527 1.61 10.59 1.27
C ALA A 527 1.55 9.12 0.81
N ILE A 528 1.91 8.18 1.67
CA ILE A 528 1.87 6.75 1.38
C ILE A 528 0.44 6.26 1.21
N ASP A 529 -0.46 6.63 2.13
CA ASP A 529 -1.88 6.27 2.06
C ASP A 529 -2.52 6.74 0.75
N ARG A 530 -2.21 7.98 0.33
CA ARG A 530 -2.64 8.53 -0.97
C ARG A 530 -2.04 7.78 -2.16
N LEU A 531 -0.76 7.45 -2.13
CA LEU A 531 -0.12 6.71 -3.22
C LEU A 531 -0.74 5.32 -3.40
N ILE A 532 -1.10 4.67 -2.30
CA ILE A 532 -1.74 3.34 -2.31
C ILE A 532 -3.17 3.41 -2.80
N SER A 533 -3.95 4.41 -2.34
CA SER A 533 -5.35 4.58 -2.76
C SER A 533 -5.49 4.93 -4.25
N LEU A 534 -4.51 5.64 -4.83
CA LEU A 534 -4.48 5.95 -6.26
C LEU A 534 -4.00 4.77 -7.15
N GLN A 535 -3.44 3.72 -6.55
CA GLN A 535 -2.79 2.60 -7.24
C GLN A 535 -3.24 1.24 -6.68
N THR A 536 -4.53 1.12 -6.37
CA THR A 536 -5.16 -0.08 -5.78
C THR A 536 -4.96 -1.34 -6.62
N GLU A 537 -4.95 -1.24 -7.94
CA GLU A 537 -4.75 -2.38 -8.85
C GLU A 537 -3.27 -2.71 -9.11
N ASN A 538 -2.34 -1.80 -8.79
CA ASN A 538 -0.92 -2.00 -9.06
C ASN A 538 -0.21 -2.68 -7.89
N ASN A 539 0.54 -3.76 -8.14
CA ASN A 539 1.37 -4.39 -7.11
C ASN A 539 2.69 -3.65 -6.86
N LEU A 540 3.14 -2.77 -7.77
CA LEU A 540 4.28 -1.87 -7.58
C LEU A 540 3.78 -0.42 -7.52
N ILE A 541 4.03 0.24 -6.41
CA ILE A 541 3.82 1.69 -6.25
C ILE A 541 4.93 2.40 -6.99
N LYS A 542 4.58 3.00 -8.13
CA LYS A 542 5.44 3.92 -8.87
C LYS A 542 5.09 5.35 -8.51
N TYR A 543 6.07 6.23 -8.61
CA TYR A 543 5.78 7.66 -8.54
C TYR A 543 5.01 8.03 -9.81
N LYS A 544 3.73 8.39 -9.66
CA LYS A 544 2.96 9.01 -10.75
C LYS A 544 2.94 10.51 -10.49
N ARG A 545 3.62 11.26 -11.35
CA ARG A 545 3.55 12.72 -11.43
C ARG A 545 2.20 13.13 -12.03
N ILE A 546 1.12 12.89 -11.28
CA ILE A 546 -0.17 13.48 -11.56
C ILE A 546 -0.10 14.91 -11.02
N LYS A 547 -0.86 15.85 -11.59
CA LYS A 547 -1.10 17.20 -11.04
C LYS A 547 -1.86 17.15 -9.70
N THR A 548 -1.44 16.27 -8.81
CA THR A 548 -1.85 16.15 -7.42
C THR A 548 -0.88 17.01 -6.63
N VAL A 549 -1.35 18.24 -6.42
CA VAL A 549 -1.01 19.23 -5.38
C VAL A 549 -0.34 18.54 -4.17
N PRO A 550 0.74 19.15 -3.65
CA PRO A 550 2.06 18.57 -3.40
C PRO A 550 2.11 17.54 -2.25
N ILE A 551 3.28 16.94 -1.97
CA ILE A 551 3.49 16.35 -0.63
C ILE A 551 3.58 17.50 0.41
N VAL A 552 4.36 18.56 0.14
CA VAL A 552 4.17 20.01 0.42
C VAL A 552 5.04 20.76 -0.60
N ASP A 553 4.50 21.72 -1.34
CA ASP A 553 5.23 22.57 -2.28
C ASP A 553 5.79 23.70 -1.42
N ARG A 554 7.10 23.88 -1.39
CA ARG A 554 7.69 25.12 -0.89
C ARG A 554 8.55 25.71 -1.97
N ASP A 555 7.93 26.60 -2.74
CA ASP A 555 8.44 27.97 -2.86
C ASP A 555 7.66 28.92 -1.93
N LEU A 556 7.40 28.47 -0.69
CA LEU A 556 6.83 29.27 0.37
C LEU A 556 7.88 29.46 1.46
N GLY A 557 8.60 30.57 1.34
CA GLY A 557 9.51 31.06 2.37
C GLY A 557 8.81 31.17 3.72
N SER A 558 9.39 30.51 4.72
CA SER A 558 9.48 30.82 6.16
C SER A 558 8.34 31.53 6.95
N SER A 559 7.12 31.77 6.44
CA SER A 559 6.10 32.56 7.18
C SER A 559 4.71 31.93 7.32
N LEU A 560 4.51 30.68 6.91
CA LEU A 560 3.18 30.03 6.94
C LEU A 560 2.86 29.22 8.20
N ASN A 561 3.57 29.43 9.31
CA ASN A 561 3.31 28.68 10.55
C ASN A 561 2.12 29.16 11.38
N ASP A 562 1.45 30.26 11.01
CA ASP A 562 0.56 30.95 11.96
C ASP A 562 -0.95 30.90 11.69
N SER A 563 -1.49 30.16 10.69
CA SER A 563 -2.89 30.42 10.30
C SER A 563 -3.83 29.27 9.89
N PHE A 564 -3.47 27.99 9.97
CA PHE A 564 -4.41 26.90 9.63
C PHE A 564 -4.84 26.07 10.84
N GLY A 565 -5.59 26.72 11.72
CA GLY A 565 -6.49 26.09 12.70
C GLY A 565 -7.93 26.00 12.19
N LEU A 566 -8.15 25.67 10.92
CA LEU A 566 -9.50 25.44 10.39
C LEU A 566 -9.82 23.94 10.48
N ASN A 567 -10.83 23.65 11.30
CA ASN A 567 -11.30 22.34 11.72
C ASN A 567 -11.54 21.37 10.55
N PHE A 568 -10.54 20.52 10.28
CA PHE A 568 -10.69 19.30 9.47
C PHE A 568 -11.80 18.37 10.00
N GLU A 569 -12.17 18.48 11.29
CA GLU A 569 -13.28 17.72 11.87
C GLU A 569 -14.66 18.13 11.30
N ILE A 570 -14.85 19.37 10.84
CA ILE A 570 -16.15 19.81 10.30
C ILE A 570 -16.39 19.25 8.89
N VAL A 571 -15.34 19.15 8.08
CA VAL A 571 -15.42 18.59 6.72
C VAL A 571 -15.63 17.08 6.76
N ILE A 572 -15.06 16.38 7.76
CA ILE A 572 -15.24 14.94 7.94
C ILE A 572 -16.65 14.59 8.43
N ASN A 573 -17.28 15.47 9.21
CA ASN A 573 -18.59 15.19 9.82
C ASN A 573 -19.81 15.56 8.96
N ASN A 574 -19.63 16.25 7.82
CA ASN A 574 -20.70 16.51 6.86
C ASN A 574 -20.61 15.52 5.69
N THR A 575 -21.44 14.47 5.70
CA THR A 575 -21.48 13.42 4.67
C THR A 575 -22.03 13.88 3.31
N ASP A 576 -22.49 15.14 3.22
CA ASP A 576 -23.22 15.67 2.06
C ASP A 576 -22.41 16.70 1.24
N ILE A 577 -21.10 16.85 1.48
CA ILE A 577 -20.22 17.71 0.68
C ILE A 577 -19.65 16.89 -0.47
N THR A 578 -20.01 17.24 -1.71
CA THR A 578 -19.45 16.57 -2.89
C THR A 578 -18.02 17.05 -3.17
N PHE A 579 -17.25 16.27 -3.96
CA PHE A 579 -15.88 16.65 -4.32
C PHE A 579 -15.81 17.99 -5.07
N GLU A 580 -16.81 18.29 -5.91
CA GLU A 580 -16.92 19.57 -6.62
C GLU A 580 -17.22 20.72 -5.64
N ASP A 581 -18.01 20.47 -4.59
CA ASP A 581 -18.27 21.48 -3.55
C ASP A 581 -17.02 21.77 -2.70
N PHE A 582 -16.17 20.76 -2.47
CA PHE A 582 -14.94 20.95 -1.71
C PHE A 582 -13.96 21.91 -2.40
N GLU A 583 -13.83 21.83 -3.73
CA GLU A 583 -12.97 22.74 -4.50
C GLU A 583 -13.47 24.19 -4.37
N GLU A 584 -14.78 24.39 -4.44
CA GLU A 584 -15.41 25.70 -4.28
C GLU A 584 -15.22 26.25 -2.85
N LEU A 585 -15.44 25.43 -1.82
CA LEU A 585 -15.23 25.83 -0.43
C LEU A 585 -13.76 26.22 -0.17
N TYR A 586 -12.81 25.43 -0.68
CA TYR A 586 -11.39 25.74 -0.57
C TYR A 586 -11.04 27.06 -1.26
N PHE A 587 -11.56 27.27 -2.49
CA PHE A 587 -11.33 28.49 -3.24
C PHE A 587 -11.82 29.73 -2.49
N TYR A 588 -13.02 29.67 -1.90
CA TYR A 588 -13.56 30.77 -1.11
C TYR A 588 -12.66 31.14 0.07
N PHE A 589 -12.32 30.17 0.92
CA PHE A 589 -11.53 30.43 2.13
C PHE A 589 -10.10 30.87 1.79
N TYR A 590 -9.55 30.35 0.71
CA TYR A 590 -8.23 30.75 0.25
C TYR A 590 -8.20 32.20 -0.24
N VAL A 591 -9.14 32.60 -1.11
CA VAL A 591 -9.17 33.95 -1.68
C VAL A 591 -9.55 35.01 -0.63
N THR A 592 -10.51 34.72 0.25
CA THR A 592 -10.88 35.64 1.33
C THR A 592 -9.74 35.83 2.33
N ASP A 593 -8.98 34.79 2.68
CA ASP A 593 -7.79 34.93 3.54
C ASP A 593 -6.71 35.84 2.92
N LEU A 594 -6.47 35.72 1.61
CA LEU A 594 -5.53 36.57 0.89
C LEU A 594 -5.95 38.05 0.92
N ILE A 595 -7.25 38.33 0.81
CA ILE A 595 -7.77 39.70 0.79
C ILE A 595 -7.86 40.28 2.22
N ASP A 596 -8.39 39.51 3.18
CA ASP A 596 -8.65 39.96 4.54
C ASP A 596 -7.41 40.02 5.41
N ARG A 597 -6.64 38.92 5.45
CA ARG A 597 -5.51 38.80 6.38
C ARG A 597 -4.24 39.34 5.78
N LYS A 598 -4.05 39.14 4.47
CA LYS A 598 -2.86 39.61 3.77
C LYS A 598 -3.05 40.95 3.06
N GLY A 599 -4.27 41.50 3.03
CA GLY A 599 -4.56 42.81 2.47
C GLY A 599 -4.30 42.92 0.97
N LEU A 600 -4.28 41.80 0.25
CA LEU A 600 -3.94 41.75 -1.18
C LEU A 600 -5.11 42.28 -2.01
N SER A 601 -4.81 43.02 -3.08
CA SER A 601 -5.83 43.45 -4.04
C SER A 601 -6.22 42.28 -4.95
N PHE A 602 -7.37 42.37 -5.62
CA PHE A 602 -7.76 41.36 -6.61
C PHE A 602 -6.77 41.24 -7.77
N PHE A 603 -6.01 42.30 -8.07
CA PHE A 603 -4.94 42.24 -9.06
C PHE A 603 -3.79 41.34 -8.58
N ASP A 604 -3.35 41.51 -7.34
CA ASP A 604 -2.29 40.69 -6.75
C ASP A 604 -2.72 39.22 -6.62
N VAL A 605 -3.99 38.99 -6.25
CA VAL A 605 -4.56 37.64 -6.21
C VAL A 605 -4.61 37.05 -7.63
N SER A 606 -4.98 37.84 -8.64
CA SER A 606 -5.04 37.41 -10.05
C SER A 606 -3.70 36.94 -10.58
N GLU A 607 -2.61 37.65 -10.27
CA GLU A 607 -1.25 37.18 -10.60
C GLU A 607 -0.87 35.94 -9.79
N LEU A 608 -1.25 35.88 -8.50
CA LEU A 608 -0.85 34.80 -7.60
C LEU A 608 -1.48 33.44 -7.95
N ILE A 609 -2.74 33.43 -8.38
CA ILE A 609 -3.46 32.19 -8.75
C ILE A 609 -3.58 31.99 -10.26
N ASP A 610 -2.91 32.83 -11.05
CA ASP A 610 -2.90 32.79 -12.52
C ASP A 610 -4.33 32.67 -13.12
N MET A 611 -5.22 33.55 -12.65
CA MET A 611 -6.63 33.57 -13.05
C MET A 611 -7.09 35.01 -13.29
N PRO A 612 -7.79 35.32 -14.40
CA PRO A 612 -8.29 36.68 -14.66
C PRO A 612 -9.20 37.18 -13.53
N ILE A 613 -9.08 38.47 -13.18
CA ILE A 613 -9.84 39.10 -12.09
C ILE A 613 -11.34 38.83 -12.19
N ASP A 614 -11.93 38.96 -13.39
CA ASP A 614 -13.36 38.75 -13.61
C ASP A 614 -13.77 37.30 -13.29
N ASN A 615 -12.93 36.32 -13.65
CA ASN A 615 -13.16 34.91 -13.33
C ASN A 615 -13.02 34.63 -11.83
N ILE A 616 -12.10 35.33 -11.14
CA ILE A 616 -11.95 35.21 -9.69
C ILE A 616 -13.21 35.75 -9.00
N LYS A 617 -13.71 36.92 -9.41
CA LYS A 617 -14.93 37.51 -8.86
C LYS A 617 -16.14 36.60 -9.08
N GLU A 618 -16.29 36.03 -10.28
CA GLU A 618 -17.36 35.10 -10.60
C GLU A 618 -17.27 33.81 -9.77
N LYS A 619 -16.08 33.18 -9.72
CA LYS A 619 -15.87 31.94 -8.95
C LYS A 619 -16.06 32.20 -7.45
N LEU A 620 -15.55 33.30 -6.91
CA LEU A 620 -15.71 33.66 -5.50
C LEU A 620 -17.18 33.78 -5.11
N PHE A 621 -18.03 34.33 -5.99
CA PHE A 621 -19.47 34.44 -5.76
C PHE A 621 -20.18 33.07 -5.78
N VAL A 622 -19.78 32.17 -6.67
CA VAL A 622 -20.28 30.79 -6.72
C VAL A 622 -19.87 30.04 -5.45
N SER A 623 -18.60 30.15 -5.07
CA SER A 623 -18.06 29.51 -3.88
C SER A 623 -18.70 30.05 -2.59
N ALA A 624 -18.99 31.35 -2.52
CA ALA A 624 -19.66 31.97 -1.38
C ALA A 624 -21.05 31.40 -1.11
N LYS A 625 -21.84 31.15 -2.16
CA LYS A 625 -23.15 30.49 -2.04
C LYS A 625 -23.04 29.08 -1.47
N LYS A 626 -21.94 28.36 -1.77
CA LYS A 626 -21.67 27.05 -1.19
C LYS A 626 -21.33 27.19 0.30
N VAL A 627 -20.54 28.19 0.66
CA VAL A 627 -20.22 28.48 2.06
C VAL A 627 -21.47 28.86 2.86
N GLU A 628 -22.37 29.67 2.31
CA GLU A 628 -23.65 29.99 2.93
C GLU A 628 -24.51 28.73 3.12
N ASN A 629 -24.64 27.89 2.09
CA ASN A 629 -25.43 26.67 2.16
C ASN A 629 -24.90 25.66 3.20
N TYR A 630 -23.59 25.51 3.32
CA TYR A 630 -22.98 24.50 4.20
C TYR A 630 -22.66 25.02 5.61
N PHE A 631 -22.39 26.32 5.77
CA PHE A 631 -21.91 26.92 7.02
C PHE A 631 -22.79 28.07 7.53
N GLY A 632 -23.84 28.47 6.79
CA GLY A 632 -24.79 29.50 7.21
C GLY A 632 -24.21 30.92 7.27
N VAL A 633 -23.08 31.17 6.61
CA VAL A 633 -22.41 32.48 6.57
C VAL A 633 -23.06 33.37 5.50
N SER A 634 -23.55 34.55 5.87
CA SER A 634 -24.23 35.49 4.96
C SER A 634 -23.32 35.94 3.80
N ILE A 635 -23.87 35.95 2.58
CA ILE A 635 -23.25 36.48 1.35
C ILE A 635 -22.90 37.97 1.43
N ASP A 636 -23.44 38.72 2.40
CA ASP A 636 -23.19 40.16 2.55
C ASP A 636 -21.69 40.50 2.68
N SER A 637 -20.90 39.58 3.25
CA SER A 637 -19.44 39.69 3.36
C SER A 637 -18.73 39.72 1.99
N VAL A 638 -19.27 39.05 0.97
CA VAL A 638 -18.68 39.01 -0.39
C VAL A 638 -18.98 40.25 -1.20
N ASN A 639 -20.18 40.81 -1.03
CA ASN A 639 -20.53 42.07 -1.64
C ASN A 639 -19.64 43.21 -1.12
N GLU A 640 -19.22 43.17 0.15
CA GLU A 640 -18.23 44.11 0.72
C GLU A 640 -16.85 44.02 0.06
N TYR A 641 -16.37 42.84 -0.34
CA TYR A 641 -15.10 42.68 -1.08
C TYR A 641 -15.18 43.19 -2.52
N LEU A 642 -16.32 42.95 -3.17
CA LEU A 642 -16.54 43.37 -4.56
C LEU A 642 -16.75 44.89 -4.67
N GLU A 643 -17.34 45.53 -3.66
CA GLU A 643 -17.48 46.99 -3.58
C GLU A 643 -16.19 47.72 -3.17
N LYS A 644 -15.34 47.12 -2.32
CA LYS A 644 -14.01 47.68 -1.96
C LYS A 644 -12.98 47.63 -3.10
N SER A 645 -13.28 46.94 -4.20
CA SER A 645 -12.37 46.69 -5.34
C SER A 645 -12.88 47.20 -6.69
N ALA A 646 -13.94 48.03 -6.67
CA ALA A 646 -14.39 48.88 -7.78
C ALA A 646 -13.95 50.33 -7.50
#